data_AF-A0A836ILP4-F1
#
_entry.id   AF-A0A836ILP4-F1
#
_cell.length_a   1.000
_cell.length_b   1.000
_cell.length_c   1.000
_cell.angle_alpha   90.00
_cell.angle_beta   90.00
_cell.angle_gamma   90.00
#
_symmetry.space_group_name_H-M   'P 1'
#
loop_
_entity.id
_entity.type
_entity.pdbx_description
1 polymer ?
#
loop_
_entity_poly.entity_id
_entity_poly.type
_entity_poly.pdbx_seq_one_letter_code
_entity_poly.pdbx_strand_id
1 'polypeptide(L)'
;MAEAFLSQQPHPANQRRDTGSSAMQMHVSWTSNGLDVHVPPLRYFWRGVHSFIMGSIDKVSAMMYPIPFSCVVACAAGSCVCVWYLPQTSWVNTNPVSTWLRYFDSIVTPFSRYLPPSLHAPVLCSKAWVVTLTAATVLHRFALRRLLRYKGWILERNPQKLSWRTRVWSLVVRGFFTRLSIPKTRVYEHCLPSAPLPSLQQTVNGYLSSMRAIYHQKDSDVNEWLELRRSAESFLLNEGPSLQMYLRLQHVMSHNYVSELWTRNVFLAARDSLSLHSNFYIVPFSKHLPTFLPEARAAVLIYLLTKLKIQIERRTLCPNFTGPRHCVPLSMHQYSMAFNTTRIPGREIDVLEHHGERENSYLAILHRGRFYQMPVMDPQTGLQLTPHQLEVVLHQLLAEVEEEVSTGRDESEEDDAEDTLETLGKKRSYRVVEGLLPALTTAPRAQWADVRNSYLLHDSNNNSPLRVIEKAIFVVSFDERCGTAGVSRTSSALEEEKRLSMDCTHYLCGNGSNLWCDKSFNLVVRSDGHVGLHVEHSWSDMSMFLGFFEHVSAQEESADLWYDTESGHAKKLPGDKRRAKPFRAPGIGDPLRPKRLRFTIHKKLAAAIRQAHTEFLLNIGSQVDLHVVRYTGYGCEVPKSLGCCPDAWVQMAIQLAHYIDQGSHFSLVYESVPQHMFLKGRTESVRSVTDVSSAFVKAMVATGGGDDAMSAEEKRELLVGACASHQRAVQEAVAGGGVDRHLFALFMASASQETPSDFLTAALRKTNWKVSSAQAHQRNLLDRFHPADGGCWYHETPGFGFGPVSPDGYGISYCFCANGVLYITITCYKNCDNTSSRTLGHHMTRALDMLGELSAPPCDASVL
;
A
#
# COMPACT_ATOMS: atom_id res chain seq x y z
N MET A 1 15.53 4.84 -3.10
CA MET A 1 15.21 4.21 -4.40
C MET A 1 16.40 4.25 -5.36
N ALA A 2 17.07 5.40 -5.53
CA ALA A 2 18.32 5.53 -6.30
C ALA A 2 19.44 4.58 -5.81
N GLU A 3 19.62 4.40 -4.49
CA GLU A 3 20.65 3.48 -3.98
C GLU A 3 20.38 1.98 -4.23
N ALA A 4 19.11 1.58 -4.32
CA ALA A 4 18.76 0.23 -4.79
C ALA A 4 19.13 0.01 -6.27
N PHE A 5 19.26 1.09 -7.06
CA PHE A 5 19.82 1.06 -8.42
C PHE A 5 21.36 1.16 -8.44
N LEU A 6 21.99 1.63 -7.35
CA LEU A 6 23.44 1.90 -7.27
C LEU A 6 24.29 0.70 -6.81
N SER A 7 23.70 -0.40 -6.33
CA SER A 7 24.50 -1.61 -6.05
C SER A 7 25.07 -2.18 -7.36
N GLN A 8 26.38 -2.06 -7.55
CA GLN A 8 27.07 -2.30 -8.82
C GLN A 8 27.04 -3.76 -9.33
N GLN A 9 26.49 -4.70 -8.58
CA GLN A 9 26.42 -6.11 -8.98
C GLN A 9 24.99 -6.66 -8.90
N PRO A 10 24.55 -7.50 -9.87
CA PRO A 10 23.48 -8.45 -9.57
C PRO A 10 23.90 -9.21 -8.32
N HIS A 11 23.12 -9.10 -7.24
CA HIS A 11 23.47 -9.78 -5.99
C HIS A 11 23.63 -11.30 -6.28
N PRO A 12 24.70 -11.95 -5.80
CA PRO A 12 24.92 -13.38 -6.00
C PRO A 12 23.79 -14.27 -5.42
N ALA A 13 22.83 -13.69 -4.69
CA ALA A 13 21.60 -14.33 -4.24
C ALA A 13 20.54 -14.62 -5.34
N ASN A 14 20.82 -14.35 -6.62
CA ASN A 14 20.16 -15.09 -7.71
C ASN A 14 20.56 -16.58 -7.70
N GLN A 15 21.60 -16.95 -6.94
CA GLN A 15 22.06 -18.31 -6.68
C GLN A 15 22.00 -18.63 -5.17
N ARG A 16 20.79 -18.87 -4.66
CA ARG A 16 20.41 -19.77 -3.54
C ARG A 16 19.13 -19.26 -2.89
N ARG A 17 18.04 -19.99 -3.12
CA ARG A 17 16.73 -19.81 -2.51
C ARG A 17 16.73 -20.38 -1.08
N ASP A 18 17.30 -19.67 -0.11
CA ASP A 18 16.97 -19.96 1.29
C ASP A 18 15.69 -19.20 1.66
N THR A 19 14.64 -19.99 1.91
CA THR A 19 13.26 -19.60 1.65
C THR A 19 12.40 -19.80 2.90
N GLY A 20 12.20 -18.71 3.65
CA GLY A 20 11.21 -18.69 4.74
C GLY A 20 9.75 -18.78 4.26
N SER A 21 9.49 -18.49 2.98
CA SER A 21 8.14 -18.54 2.38
C SER A 21 7.88 -19.73 1.43
N SER A 22 8.90 -20.52 1.07
CA SER A 22 8.73 -21.65 0.12
C SER A 22 8.10 -22.90 0.71
N ALA A 23 7.96 -22.96 2.04
CA ALA A 23 7.50 -24.18 2.73
C ALA A 23 6.04 -24.57 2.39
N MET A 24 5.30 -23.73 1.64
CA MET A 24 3.91 -23.96 1.28
C MET A 24 3.66 -24.28 -0.20
N GLN A 25 4.65 -24.16 -1.09
CA GLN A 25 4.45 -24.36 -2.54
C GLN A 25 5.48 -25.32 -3.14
N MET A 26 5.03 -26.11 -4.12
CA MET A 26 5.93 -26.91 -4.95
C MET A 26 6.70 -25.94 -5.85
N HIS A 27 8.02 -25.95 -5.76
CA HIS A 27 8.87 -25.10 -6.58
C HIS A 27 9.78 -25.94 -7.44
N VAL A 28 9.87 -25.52 -8.71
CA VAL A 28 10.78 -26.08 -9.68
C VAL A 28 11.75 -24.98 -10.08
N SER A 29 13.05 -25.24 -10.01
CA SER A 29 14.08 -24.34 -10.51
C SER A 29 15.05 -25.06 -11.42
N TRP A 30 15.43 -24.39 -12.50
CA TRP A 30 16.50 -24.85 -13.37
C TRP A 30 17.82 -24.32 -12.84
N THR A 31 18.76 -25.21 -12.51
CA THR A 31 20.10 -24.87 -12.03
C THR A 31 21.14 -25.36 -13.03
N SER A 32 22.39 -24.94 -12.89
CA SER A 32 23.52 -25.48 -13.65
C SER A 32 23.69 -27.00 -13.48
N ASN A 33 23.10 -27.59 -12.43
CA ASN A 33 23.11 -29.02 -12.12
C ASN A 33 21.82 -29.76 -12.52
N GLY A 34 20.88 -29.09 -13.20
CA GLY A 34 19.60 -29.68 -13.66
C GLY A 34 18.36 -29.15 -12.92
N LEU A 35 17.27 -29.93 -13.00
CA LEU A 35 15.94 -29.59 -12.48
C LEU A 35 15.85 -29.88 -10.98
N ASP A 36 15.73 -28.84 -10.16
CA ASP A 36 15.53 -28.95 -8.72
C ASP A 36 14.03 -28.82 -8.38
N VAL A 37 13.47 -29.77 -7.64
CA VAL A 37 12.03 -29.85 -7.32
C VAL A 37 11.82 -29.98 -5.82
N HIS A 38 11.33 -28.91 -5.19
CA HIS A 38 10.98 -28.89 -3.76
C HIS A 38 9.52 -29.32 -3.54
N VAL A 39 9.31 -30.26 -2.60
CA VAL A 39 7.98 -30.78 -2.23
C VAL A 39 7.70 -30.49 -0.74
N PRO A 40 6.62 -29.77 -0.39
CA PRO A 40 6.35 -29.39 0.99
C PRO A 40 5.87 -30.56 1.89
N PRO A 41 6.00 -30.46 3.24
CA PRO A 41 5.57 -31.51 4.19
C PRO A 41 4.07 -31.86 4.12
N LEU A 42 3.71 -33.13 4.39
CA LEU A 42 2.35 -33.69 4.28
C LEU A 42 1.23 -32.90 5.00
N ARG A 43 1.52 -32.22 6.11
CA ARG A 43 0.52 -31.39 6.81
C ARG A 43 0.05 -30.17 5.99
N TYR A 44 0.94 -29.62 5.16
CA TYR A 44 0.62 -28.52 4.25
C TYR A 44 -0.16 -29.01 3.03
N PHE A 45 0.03 -30.28 2.63
CA PHE A 45 -0.75 -30.92 1.58
C PHE A 45 -2.25 -30.94 1.92
N TRP A 46 -2.64 -31.41 3.12
CA TRP A 46 -4.05 -31.45 3.53
C TRP A 46 -4.71 -30.07 3.66
N ARG A 47 -3.99 -29.08 4.23
CA ARG A 47 -4.45 -27.68 4.23
C ARG A 47 -4.60 -27.14 2.81
N GLY A 48 -3.66 -27.48 1.92
CA GLY A 48 -3.70 -27.14 0.50
C GLY A 48 -4.90 -27.74 -0.22
N VAL A 49 -5.24 -29.00 0.04
CA VAL A 49 -6.43 -29.67 -0.53
C VAL A 49 -7.72 -29.00 -0.06
N HIS A 50 -7.88 -28.73 1.24
CA HIS A 50 -9.06 -28.02 1.75
C HIS A 50 -9.19 -26.62 1.14
N SER A 51 -8.10 -25.86 1.09
CA SER A 51 -8.06 -24.52 0.47
C SER A 51 -8.35 -24.58 -1.03
N PHE A 52 -7.88 -25.61 -1.72
CA PHE A 52 -8.17 -25.86 -3.13
C PHE A 52 -9.67 -26.15 -3.36
N ILE A 53 -10.28 -26.99 -2.50
CA ILE A 53 -11.71 -27.32 -2.57
C ILE A 53 -12.55 -26.07 -2.31
N MET A 54 -12.33 -25.39 -1.19
CA MET A 54 -13.07 -24.17 -0.84
C MET A 54 -12.86 -23.07 -1.87
N GLY A 55 -11.62 -22.92 -2.34
CA GLY A 55 -11.30 -22.05 -3.46
C GLY A 55 -12.13 -22.39 -4.68
N SER A 56 -12.17 -23.66 -5.10
CA SER A 56 -12.94 -24.11 -6.26
C SER A 56 -14.45 -23.90 -6.11
N ILE A 57 -15.01 -24.11 -4.92
CA ILE A 57 -16.40 -23.77 -4.59
C ILE A 57 -16.64 -22.27 -4.79
N ASP A 58 -15.75 -21.41 -4.29
CA ASP A 58 -15.85 -19.97 -4.51
C ASP A 58 -15.77 -19.60 -6.00
N LYS A 59 -14.91 -20.27 -6.79
CA LYS A 59 -14.80 -20.03 -8.23
C LYS A 59 -16.12 -20.33 -8.95
N VAL A 60 -16.74 -21.47 -8.64
CA VAL A 60 -18.01 -21.90 -9.25
C VAL A 60 -19.16 -21.04 -8.73
N SER A 61 -19.20 -20.74 -7.43
CA SER A 61 -20.20 -19.88 -6.81
C SER A 61 -20.18 -18.47 -7.39
N ALA A 62 -18.99 -17.90 -7.64
CA ALA A 62 -18.87 -16.59 -8.26
C ALA A 62 -19.33 -16.58 -9.73
N MET A 63 -19.08 -17.66 -10.48
CA MET A 63 -19.55 -17.80 -11.86
C MET A 63 -21.07 -17.93 -11.96
N MET A 64 -21.66 -18.76 -11.11
CA MET A 64 -23.06 -19.18 -11.23
C MET A 64 -24.06 -18.20 -10.59
N TYR A 65 -23.59 -17.23 -9.80
CA TYR A 65 -24.43 -16.24 -9.14
C TYR A 65 -25.32 -15.47 -10.15
N PRO A 66 -26.67 -15.34 -9.97
CA PRO A 66 -27.51 -15.57 -8.79
C PRO A 66 -27.63 -16.99 -8.30
N ILE A 67 -27.48 -17.96 -9.21
CA ILE A 67 -27.93 -19.32 -9.00
C ILE A 67 -27.17 -19.84 -7.77
N PRO A 68 -27.87 -20.07 -6.65
CA PRO A 68 -27.22 -20.55 -5.44
C PRO A 68 -26.41 -21.78 -5.79
N PHE A 69 -25.20 -21.90 -5.24
CA PHE A 69 -24.39 -23.11 -5.46
C PHE A 69 -25.17 -24.37 -5.06
N SER A 70 -26.04 -24.26 -4.04
CA SER A 70 -27.00 -25.31 -3.67
C SER A 70 -27.96 -25.71 -4.79
N CYS A 71 -28.44 -24.78 -5.63
CA CYS A 71 -29.28 -25.11 -6.79
C CYS A 71 -28.47 -25.87 -7.86
N VAL A 72 -27.22 -25.47 -8.11
CA VAL A 72 -26.33 -26.18 -9.05
C VAL A 72 -26.04 -27.60 -8.55
N VAL A 73 -25.74 -27.73 -7.26
CA VAL A 73 -25.55 -29.03 -6.61
C VAL A 73 -26.83 -29.84 -6.62
N ALA A 74 -28.00 -29.23 -6.40
CA ALA A 74 -29.29 -29.91 -6.46
C ALA A 74 -29.62 -30.39 -7.87
N CYS A 75 -29.33 -29.60 -8.92
CA CYS A 75 -29.46 -30.03 -10.31
C CYS A 75 -28.49 -31.17 -10.64
N ALA A 76 -27.23 -31.09 -10.19
CA ALA A 76 -26.24 -32.14 -10.40
C ALA A 76 -26.62 -33.44 -9.68
N ALA A 77 -27.00 -33.35 -8.41
CA ALA A 77 -27.48 -34.47 -7.61
C ALA A 77 -28.77 -35.06 -8.18
N GLY A 78 -29.74 -34.22 -8.52
CA GLY A 78 -30.99 -34.63 -9.17
C GLY A 78 -30.73 -35.35 -10.50
N SER A 79 -29.81 -34.85 -11.32
CA SER A 79 -29.40 -35.52 -12.57
C SER A 79 -28.79 -36.91 -12.28
N CYS A 80 -27.91 -37.02 -11.28
CA CYS A 80 -27.29 -38.29 -10.89
C CYS A 80 -28.34 -39.28 -10.36
N VAL A 81 -29.30 -38.82 -9.57
CA VAL A 81 -30.41 -39.62 -9.04
C VAL A 81 -31.33 -40.09 -10.17
N CYS A 82 -31.71 -39.19 -11.10
CA CYS A 82 -32.48 -39.56 -12.28
C CYS A 82 -31.75 -40.64 -13.09
N VAL A 83 -30.44 -40.48 -13.32
CA VAL A 83 -29.64 -41.47 -14.05
C VAL A 83 -29.51 -42.80 -13.29
N TRP A 84 -29.50 -42.78 -11.95
CA TRP A 84 -29.48 -43.99 -11.13
C TRP A 84 -30.74 -44.84 -11.32
N TYR A 85 -31.91 -44.20 -11.34
CA TYR A 85 -33.19 -44.89 -11.46
C TYR A 85 -33.56 -45.29 -12.90
N LEU A 86 -32.76 -44.92 -13.90
CA LEU A 86 -33.00 -45.35 -15.27
C LEU A 86 -32.74 -46.86 -15.44
N PRO A 87 -33.62 -47.59 -16.16
CA PRO A 87 -33.38 -48.99 -16.49
C PRO A 87 -32.02 -49.18 -17.18
N GLN A 88 -31.37 -50.32 -16.94
CA GLN A 88 -30.10 -50.67 -17.61
C GLN A 88 -30.26 -50.81 -19.14
N THR A 89 -31.49 -51.03 -19.61
CA THR A 89 -31.88 -51.06 -21.02
C THR A 89 -32.12 -49.68 -21.63
N SER A 90 -32.13 -48.61 -20.82
CA SER A 90 -32.36 -47.25 -21.30
C SER A 90 -31.26 -46.79 -22.25
N TRP A 91 -31.62 -45.90 -23.17
CA TRP A 91 -30.70 -45.34 -24.18
C TRP A 91 -29.45 -44.70 -23.57
N VAL A 92 -29.56 -44.09 -22.39
CA VAL A 92 -28.42 -43.51 -21.63
C VAL A 92 -27.36 -44.57 -21.31
N ASN A 93 -27.78 -45.81 -21.02
CA ASN A 93 -26.89 -46.92 -20.64
C ASN A 93 -26.43 -47.79 -21.83
N THR A 94 -27.11 -47.72 -22.98
CA THR A 94 -26.89 -48.65 -24.10
C THR A 94 -26.34 -48.01 -25.38
N ASN A 95 -26.33 -46.67 -25.49
CA ASN A 95 -25.80 -45.99 -26.66
C ASN A 95 -24.26 -46.21 -26.84
N PRO A 96 -23.75 -46.28 -28.09
CA PRO A 96 -22.32 -46.28 -28.39
C PRO A 96 -21.48 -45.23 -27.63
N VAL A 97 -21.99 -44.01 -27.44
CA VAL A 97 -21.30 -42.92 -26.73
C VAL A 97 -21.11 -43.23 -25.26
N SER A 98 -22.12 -43.78 -24.57
CA SER A 98 -21.99 -44.13 -23.14
C SER A 98 -21.09 -45.35 -22.93
N THR A 99 -21.03 -46.24 -23.92
CA THR A 99 -20.07 -47.36 -23.95
C THR A 99 -18.64 -46.85 -24.11
N TRP A 100 -18.41 -45.92 -25.04
CA TRP A 100 -17.12 -45.27 -25.22
C TRP A 100 -16.68 -44.47 -23.99
N LEU A 101 -17.57 -43.67 -23.40
CA LEU A 101 -17.27 -42.90 -22.19
C LEU A 101 -16.92 -43.79 -20.99
N ARG A 102 -17.59 -44.94 -20.82
CA ARG A 102 -17.23 -45.94 -19.79
C ARG A 102 -15.87 -46.55 -20.04
N TYR A 103 -15.56 -46.89 -21.30
CA TYR A 103 -14.24 -47.39 -21.67
C TYR A 103 -13.15 -46.35 -21.36
N PHE A 104 -13.36 -45.10 -21.77
CA PHE A 104 -12.45 -43.99 -21.47
C PHE A 104 -12.29 -43.77 -19.95
N ASP A 105 -13.40 -43.76 -19.20
CA ASP A 105 -13.39 -43.62 -17.74
C ASP A 105 -12.62 -44.76 -17.05
N SER A 106 -12.69 -45.96 -17.60
CA SER A 106 -11.93 -47.12 -17.10
C SER A 106 -10.42 -47.01 -17.33
N ILE A 107 -9.99 -46.13 -18.24
CA ILE A 107 -8.58 -45.81 -18.49
C ILE A 107 -8.14 -44.68 -17.55
N VAL A 108 -8.91 -43.59 -17.48
CA VAL A 108 -8.57 -42.38 -16.71
C VAL A 108 -8.73 -42.60 -15.20
N THR A 109 -9.70 -43.40 -14.78
CA THR A 109 -9.97 -43.73 -13.37
C THR A 109 -10.10 -45.24 -13.20
N PRO A 110 -8.98 -45.98 -13.06
CA PRO A 110 -8.97 -47.44 -13.03
C PRO A 110 -9.90 -48.08 -11.98
N PHE A 111 -10.15 -47.38 -10.87
CA PHE A 111 -11.06 -47.85 -9.82
C PHE A 111 -12.54 -47.91 -10.26
N SER A 112 -12.92 -47.22 -11.33
CA SER A 112 -14.30 -47.30 -11.85
C SER A 112 -14.66 -48.69 -12.37
N ARG A 113 -13.67 -49.54 -12.65
CA ARG A 113 -13.84 -50.95 -13.04
C ARG A 113 -14.39 -51.83 -11.91
N TYR A 114 -14.23 -51.42 -10.66
CA TYR A 114 -14.70 -52.17 -9.48
C TYR A 114 -16.06 -51.68 -8.96
N LEU A 115 -16.68 -50.70 -9.64
CA LEU A 115 -17.99 -50.21 -9.27
C LEU A 115 -19.09 -51.22 -9.69
N PRO A 116 -20.18 -51.34 -8.92
CA PRO A 116 -21.37 -52.04 -9.37
C PRO A 116 -21.91 -51.43 -10.69
N PRO A 117 -22.46 -52.24 -11.62
CA PRO A 117 -23.02 -51.74 -12.88
C PRO A 117 -24.08 -50.65 -12.71
N SER A 118 -24.83 -50.68 -11.60
CA SER A 118 -25.82 -49.65 -11.24
C SER A 118 -25.22 -48.28 -10.93
N LEU A 119 -23.96 -48.21 -10.50
CA LEU A 119 -23.28 -46.96 -10.13
C LEU A 119 -22.47 -46.35 -11.28
N HIS A 120 -22.24 -47.08 -12.38
CA HIS A 120 -21.44 -46.59 -13.50
C HIS A 120 -21.99 -45.30 -14.12
N ALA A 121 -23.29 -45.26 -14.44
CA ALA A 121 -23.90 -44.11 -15.09
C ALA A 121 -24.04 -42.87 -14.17
N PRO A 122 -24.46 -43.00 -12.90
CA PRO A 122 -24.44 -41.89 -11.94
C PRO A 122 -23.05 -41.31 -11.70
N VAL A 123 -22.01 -42.15 -11.57
CA VAL A 123 -20.63 -41.68 -11.39
C VAL A 123 -20.14 -40.92 -12.63
N LEU A 124 -20.42 -41.44 -13.83
CA LEU A 124 -20.10 -40.76 -15.08
C LEU A 124 -20.83 -39.41 -15.22
N CYS A 125 -22.11 -39.35 -14.82
CA CYS A 125 -22.90 -38.13 -14.78
C CYS A 125 -22.28 -37.08 -13.83
N SER A 126 -21.84 -37.51 -12.64
CA SER A 126 -21.16 -36.63 -11.68
C SER A 126 -19.85 -36.06 -12.24
N LYS A 127 -19.04 -36.89 -12.91
CA LYS A 127 -17.80 -36.48 -13.57
C LYS A 127 -18.07 -35.49 -14.70
N ALA A 128 -19.10 -35.74 -15.51
CA ALA A 128 -19.53 -34.83 -16.57
C ALA A 128 -19.95 -33.46 -16.01
N TRP A 129 -20.68 -33.42 -14.88
CA TRP A 129 -20.99 -32.17 -14.18
C TRP A 129 -19.73 -31.43 -13.71
N VAL A 130 -18.78 -32.13 -13.10
CA VAL A 130 -17.50 -31.53 -12.66
C VAL A 130 -16.72 -30.95 -13.84
N VAL A 131 -16.59 -31.69 -14.94
CA VAL A 131 -15.91 -31.23 -16.16
C VAL A 131 -16.63 -30.02 -16.75
N THR A 132 -17.96 -30.07 -16.86
CA THR A 132 -18.77 -28.99 -17.43
C THR A 132 -18.68 -27.71 -16.60
N LEU A 133 -18.82 -27.80 -15.27
CA LEU A 133 -18.69 -26.65 -14.37
C LEU A 133 -17.27 -26.08 -14.39
N THR A 134 -16.25 -26.94 -14.46
CA THR A 134 -14.86 -26.51 -14.57
C THR A 134 -14.61 -25.79 -15.89
N ALA A 135 -15.03 -26.36 -17.01
CA ALA A 135 -14.89 -25.77 -18.35
C ALA A 135 -15.63 -24.43 -18.45
N ALA A 136 -16.87 -24.36 -17.96
CA ALA A 136 -17.65 -23.13 -17.89
C ALA A 136 -16.93 -22.08 -17.03
N THR A 137 -16.37 -22.46 -15.88
CA THR A 137 -15.63 -21.55 -14.98
C THR A 137 -14.37 -21.00 -15.66
N VAL A 138 -13.63 -21.85 -16.36
CA VAL A 138 -12.45 -21.44 -17.13
C VAL A 138 -12.84 -20.51 -18.27
N LEU A 139 -13.89 -20.84 -19.04
CA LEU A 139 -14.37 -20.03 -20.16
C LEU A 139 -14.89 -18.67 -19.69
N HIS A 140 -15.70 -18.63 -18.64
CA HIS A 140 -16.21 -17.41 -18.03
C HIS A 140 -15.06 -16.49 -17.57
N ARG A 141 -14.05 -17.05 -16.90
CA ARG A 141 -12.86 -16.28 -16.47
C ARG A 141 -12.03 -15.79 -17.65
N PHE A 142 -11.86 -16.61 -18.67
CA PHE A 142 -11.18 -16.20 -19.89
C PHE A 142 -11.90 -15.04 -20.56
N ALA A 143 -13.23 -15.11 -20.70
CA ALA A 143 -14.06 -14.04 -21.22
C ALA A 143 -13.95 -12.76 -20.39
N LEU A 144 -14.05 -12.86 -19.06
CA LEU A 144 -13.89 -11.71 -18.15
C LEU A 144 -12.52 -11.07 -18.26
N ARG A 145 -11.44 -11.86 -18.27
CA ARG A 145 -10.07 -11.33 -18.45
C ARG A 145 -9.94 -10.62 -19.79
N ARG A 146 -10.51 -11.17 -20.86
CA ARG A 146 -10.50 -10.54 -22.19
C ARG A 146 -11.30 -9.23 -22.20
N LEU A 147 -12.45 -9.18 -21.53
CA LEU A 147 -13.24 -7.96 -21.38
C LEU A 147 -12.49 -6.88 -20.58
N LEU A 148 -11.87 -7.26 -19.45
CA LEU A 148 -11.16 -6.33 -18.57
C LEU A 148 -9.82 -5.82 -19.13
N ARG A 149 -9.30 -6.44 -20.20
CA ARG A 149 -8.16 -5.95 -20.98
C ARG A 149 -8.49 -4.72 -21.81
N TYR A 150 -9.77 -4.49 -22.14
CA TYR A 150 -10.15 -3.26 -22.84
C TYR A 150 -10.01 -2.06 -21.89
N LYS A 151 -9.07 -1.17 -22.21
CA LYS A 151 -8.81 0.08 -21.49
C LYS A 151 -9.17 1.33 -22.30
N GLY A 152 -9.76 1.16 -23.48
CA GLY A 152 -10.12 2.30 -24.35
C GLY A 152 -11.07 3.30 -23.69
N TRP A 153 -11.86 2.86 -22.71
CA TRP A 153 -12.72 3.72 -21.90
C TRP A 153 -11.97 4.75 -21.06
N ILE A 154 -10.70 4.51 -20.71
CA ILE A 154 -9.85 5.42 -19.94
C ILE A 154 -9.35 6.56 -20.83
N LEU A 155 -9.10 6.25 -22.10
CA LEU A 155 -8.53 7.16 -23.10
C LEU A 155 -9.62 7.94 -23.88
N GLU A 156 -10.89 7.86 -23.45
CA GLU A 156 -11.98 8.60 -24.07
C GLU A 156 -11.76 10.11 -23.90
N ARG A 157 -11.80 10.85 -25.01
CA ARG A 157 -11.58 12.31 -25.00
C ARG A 157 -12.60 13.07 -24.14
N ASN A 158 -13.82 12.55 -24.02
CA ASN A 158 -14.87 13.16 -23.21
C ASN A 158 -15.56 12.08 -22.34
N PRO A 159 -15.32 12.08 -21.02
CA PRO A 159 -15.95 11.13 -20.10
C PRO A 159 -17.49 11.18 -20.09
N GLN A 160 -18.08 12.32 -20.44
CA GLN A 160 -19.55 12.51 -20.51
C GLN A 160 -20.15 11.97 -21.81
N LYS A 161 -19.35 11.84 -22.87
CA LYS A 161 -19.78 11.34 -24.19
C LYS A 161 -19.00 10.08 -24.56
N LEU A 162 -19.27 9.00 -23.84
CA LEU A 162 -18.65 7.70 -24.07
C LEU A 162 -18.93 7.17 -25.48
N SER A 163 -17.90 6.65 -26.16
CA SER A 163 -18.07 5.99 -27.45
C SER A 163 -19.05 4.81 -27.38
N TRP A 164 -19.71 4.47 -28.49
CA TRP A 164 -20.63 3.33 -28.53
C TRP A 164 -19.93 2.02 -28.16
N ARG A 165 -18.64 1.86 -28.51
CA ARG A 165 -17.81 0.71 -28.13
C ARG A 165 -17.69 0.61 -26.62
N THR A 166 -17.36 1.71 -25.95
CA THR A 166 -17.25 1.77 -24.48
C THR A 166 -18.61 1.60 -23.80
N ARG A 167 -19.70 2.12 -24.37
CA ARG A 167 -21.06 1.90 -23.85
C ARG A 167 -21.46 0.43 -23.93
N VAL A 168 -21.27 -0.22 -25.08
CA VAL A 168 -21.54 -1.65 -25.27
C VAL A 168 -20.65 -2.49 -24.36
N TRP A 169 -19.34 -2.21 -24.33
CA TRP A 169 -18.40 -2.88 -23.42
C TRP A 169 -18.83 -2.74 -21.95
N SER A 170 -19.16 -1.52 -21.50
CA SER A 170 -19.61 -1.28 -20.12
C SER A 170 -20.92 -2.01 -19.82
N LEU A 171 -21.86 -2.08 -20.78
CA LEU A 171 -23.08 -2.87 -20.62
C LEU A 171 -22.80 -4.37 -20.55
N VAL A 172 -21.86 -4.90 -21.34
CA VAL A 172 -21.47 -6.31 -21.32
C VAL A 172 -20.72 -6.65 -20.03
N VAL A 173 -19.70 -5.86 -19.67
CA VAL A 173 -18.97 -5.96 -18.40
C VAL A 173 -19.95 -5.89 -17.25
N ARG A 174 -20.86 -4.92 -17.25
CA ARG A 174 -21.95 -4.87 -16.28
C ARG A 174 -22.81 -6.13 -16.37
N GLY A 175 -23.18 -6.67 -17.53
CA GLY A 175 -23.89 -7.94 -17.65
C GLY A 175 -23.21 -9.08 -16.87
N PHE A 176 -21.89 -9.22 -17.00
CA PHE A 176 -21.10 -10.21 -16.26
C PHE A 176 -20.88 -9.83 -14.77
N PHE A 177 -20.78 -8.54 -14.45
CA PHE A 177 -20.55 -8.00 -13.11
C PHE A 177 -21.79 -7.31 -12.51
N THR A 178 -23.01 -7.66 -12.95
CA THR A 178 -24.24 -6.85 -12.74
C THR A 178 -24.66 -6.77 -11.28
N ARG A 179 -23.92 -7.48 -10.44
CA ARG A 179 -24.20 -7.65 -9.04
C ARG A 179 -22.97 -7.22 -8.28
N LEU A 180 -22.84 -5.90 -8.15
CA LEU A 180 -21.98 -5.13 -7.23
C LEU A 180 -22.18 -5.51 -5.74
N SER A 181 -22.76 -6.68 -5.48
CA SER A 181 -23.37 -7.14 -4.25
C SER A 181 -22.98 -8.59 -3.92
N ILE A 182 -21.94 -9.16 -4.55
CA ILE A 182 -21.23 -10.28 -3.93
C ILE A 182 -20.30 -9.66 -2.88
N PRO A 183 -20.65 -9.70 -1.58
CA PRO A 183 -19.84 -9.09 -0.54
C PRO A 183 -18.74 -10.07 -0.20
N LYS A 184 -17.87 -10.38 -1.17
CA LYS A 184 -16.76 -11.32 -0.97
C LYS A 184 -15.45 -10.73 -1.43
N THR A 185 -14.57 -10.57 -0.47
CA THR A 185 -13.21 -10.05 -0.65
C THR A 185 -12.43 -10.96 -1.62
N ARG A 186 -11.71 -10.36 -2.58
CA ARG A 186 -10.88 -11.04 -3.59
C ARG A 186 -11.62 -11.97 -4.57
N VAL A 187 -12.96 -11.93 -4.65
CA VAL A 187 -13.70 -12.77 -5.61
C VAL A 187 -13.28 -12.56 -7.07
N TYR A 188 -12.96 -11.32 -7.43
CA TYR A 188 -12.56 -10.97 -8.80
C TYR A 188 -11.06 -11.05 -9.06
N GLU A 189 -10.23 -11.36 -8.06
CA GLU A 189 -8.77 -11.33 -8.17
C GLU A 189 -8.28 -12.16 -9.36
N HIS A 190 -8.77 -13.40 -9.49
CA HIS A 190 -8.39 -14.29 -10.59
C HIS A 190 -9.04 -13.94 -11.94
N CYS A 191 -9.97 -12.99 -11.99
CA CYS A 191 -10.59 -12.47 -13.21
C CYS A 191 -9.84 -11.25 -13.76
N LEU A 192 -9.02 -10.59 -12.93
CA LEU A 192 -8.21 -9.47 -13.38
C LEU A 192 -7.15 -9.91 -14.40
N PRO A 193 -6.86 -9.09 -15.41
CA PRO A 193 -5.75 -9.35 -16.33
C PRO A 193 -4.41 -9.13 -15.63
N SER A 194 -3.38 -9.84 -16.09
CA SER A 194 -1.99 -9.50 -15.77
C SER A 194 -1.63 -8.13 -16.37
N ALA A 195 -0.68 -7.43 -15.75
CA ALA A 195 -0.11 -6.20 -16.32
C ALA A 195 0.40 -6.48 -17.74
N PRO A 196 0.04 -5.67 -18.74
CA PRO A 196 0.48 -5.89 -20.11
C PRO A 196 2.00 -5.77 -20.21
N LEU A 197 2.57 -6.50 -21.17
CA LEU A 197 3.98 -6.38 -21.53
C LEU A 197 4.06 -5.46 -22.77
N PRO A 198 4.55 -4.21 -22.64
CA PRO A 198 4.68 -3.31 -23.78
C PRO A 198 5.67 -3.84 -24.83
N SER A 199 5.63 -3.29 -26.05
CA SER A 199 6.66 -3.60 -27.04
C SER A 199 7.95 -2.85 -26.73
N LEU A 200 9.09 -3.48 -27.06
CA LEU A 200 10.42 -2.91 -26.86
C LEU A 200 10.55 -1.52 -27.51
N GLN A 201 10.11 -1.39 -28.77
CA GLN A 201 10.16 -0.13 -29.52
C GLN A 201 9.33 0.98 -28.86
N GLN A 202 8.12 0.67 -28.40
CA GLN A 202 7.27 1.66 -27.71
C GLN A 202 7.92 2.15 -26.43
N THR A 203 8.51 1.24 -25.65
CA THR A 203 9.18 1.59 -24.39
C THR A 203 10.42 2.45 -24.62
N VAL A 204 11.27 2.10 -25.58
CA VAL A 204 12.48 2.89 -25.90
C VAL A 204 12.11 4.27 -26.45
N ASN A 205 11.15 4.34 -27.39
CA ASN A 205 10.70 5.61 -27.95
C ASN A 205 10.03 6.51 -26.90
N GLY A 206 9.19 5.93 -26.03
CA GLY A 206 8.54 6.64 -24.94
C GLY A 206 9.55 7.18 -23.92
N TYR A 207 10.55 6.37 -23.57
CA TYR A 207 11.65 6.79 -22.70
C TYR A 207 12.43 7.96 -23.31
N LEU A 208 12.90 7.84 -24.56
CA LEU A 208 13.62 8.93 -25.23
C LEU A 208 12.76 10.21 -25.28
N SER A 209 11.48 10.09 -25.64
CA SER A 209 10.56 11.23 -25.68
C SER A 209 10.44 11.92 -24.32
N SER A 210 10.39 11.15 -23.23
CA SER A 210 10.33 11.68 -21.86
C SER A 210 11.63 12.34 -21.37
N MET A 211 12.77 12.00 -21.97
CA MET A 211 14.07 12.56 -21.60
C MET A 211 14.44 13.80 -22.40
N ARG A 212 13.78 14.05 -23.54
CA ARG A 212 14.13 15.13 -24.47
C ARG A 212 14.18 16.50 -23.80
N ALA A 213 13.16 16.87 -23.04
CA ALA A 213 13.10 18.15 -22.34
C ALA A 213 14.21 18.31 -21.29
N ILE A 214 14.73 17.21 -20.74
CA ILE A 214 15.81 17.21 -19.76
C ILE A 214 17.17 17.46 -20.41
N TYR A 215 17.41 16.91 -21.60
CA TYR A 215 18.68 17.09 -22.34
C TYR A 215 18.67 18.28 -23.31
N HIS A 216 17.54 18.95 -23.52
CA HIS A 216 17.43 20.13 -24.39
C HIS A 216 17.39 21.43 -23.57
N GLN A 217 18.17 21.48 -22.49
CA GLN A 217 18.24 22.64 -21.61
C GLN A 217 19.44 23.54 -21.91
N LYS A 218 20.61 22.94 -22.17
CA LYS A 218 21.86 23.65 -22.49
C LYS A 218 22.52 23.03 -23.71
N ASP A 219 23.31 23.82 -24.43
CA ASP A 219 24.08 23.33 -25.59
C ASP A 219 25.09 22.23 -25.21
N SER A 220 25.56 22.22 -23.96
CA SER A 220 26.46 21.19 -23.41
C SER A 220 25.87 19.78 -23.43
N ASP A 221 24.54 19.66 -23.42
CA ASP A 221 23.83 18.40 -23.18
C ASP A 221 23.57 17.62 -24.49
N VAL A 222 23.81 18.25 -25.65
CA VAL A 222 23.53 17.70 -26.99
C VAL A 222 24.32 16.42 -27.24
N ASN A 223 25.57 16.36 -26.81
CA ASN A 223 26.41 15.16 -26.99
C ASN A 223 25.88 13.98 -26.19
N GLU A 224 25.50 14.20 -24.93
CA GLU A 224 24.95 13.16 -24.06
C GLU A 224 23.61 12.62 -24.60
N TRP A 225 22.76 13.52 -25.14
CA TRP A 225 21.53 13.12 -25.82
C TRP A 225 21.79 12.23 -27.04
N LEU A 226 22.76 12.60 -27.89
CA LEU A 226 23.12 11.81 -29.06
C LEU A 226 23.71 10.45 -28.69
N GLU A 227 24.46 10.36 -27.59
CA GLU A 227 24.96 9.09 -27.05
C GLU A 227 23.83 8.21 -26.50
N LEU A 228 22.89 8.79 -25.75
CA LEU A 228 21.72 8.08 -25.25
C LEU A 228 20.88 7.51 -26.41
N ARG A 229 20.65 8.30 -27.46
CA ARG A 229 19.95 7.83 -28.66
C ARG A 229 20.69 6.70 -29.37
N ARG A 230 22.00 6.84 -29.58
CA ARG A 230 22.83 5.80 -30.20
C ARG A 230 22.80 4.49 -29.40
N SER A 231 22.93 4.57 -28.07
CA SER A 231 22.85 3.38 -27.20
C SER A 231 21.46 2.74 -27.23
N ALA A 232 20.39 3.54 -27.30
CA ALA A 232 19.02 3.06 -27.43
C ALA A 232 18.77 2.34 -28.77
N GLU A 233 19.29 2.88 -29.88
CA GLU A 233 19.22 2.25 -31.20
C GLU A 233 20.01 0.93 -31.23
N SER A 234 21.22 0.91 -30.64
CA SER A 234 22.01 -0.31 -30.46
C SER A 234 21.24 -1.37 -29.65
N PHE A 235 20.64 -0.98 -28.52
CA PHE A 235 19.86 -1.86 -27.67
C PHE A 235 18.68 -2.51 -28.41
N LEU A 236 17.99 -1.77 -29.26
CA LEU A 236 16.88 -2.28 -30.07
C LEU A 236 17.32 -3.34 -31.09
N LEU A 237 18.54 -3.24 -31.60
CA LEU A 237 19.10 -4.16 -32.61
C LEU A 237 19.80 -5.38 -31.98
N ASN A 238 20.39 -5.21 -30.79
CA ASN A 238 21.29 -6.19 -30.18
C ASN A 238 20.62 -6.96 -29.03
N GLU A 239 20.87 -6.58 -27.77
CA GLU A 239 20.47 -7.36 -26.60
C GLU A 239 18.97 -7.24 -26.26
N GLY A 240 18.31 -6.14 -26.63
CA GLY A 240 16.92 -5.86 -26.29
C GLY A 240 15.91 -6.94 -26.75
N PRO A 241 15.96 -7.43 -28.01
CA PRO A 241 15.08 -8.51 -28.48
C PRO A 241 15.17 -9.81 -27.65
N SER A 242 16.37 -10.22 -27.24
CA SER A 242 16.58 -11.41 -26.41
C SER A 242 16.01 -11.22 -25.01
N LEU A 243 16.23 -10.05 -24.40
CA LEU A 243 15.66 -9.71 -23.09
C LEU A 243 14.13 -9.61 -23.14
N GLN A 244 13.57 -9.05 -24.20
CA GLN A 244 12.13 -9.01 -24.43
C GLN A 244 11.54 -10.42 -24.54
N MET A 245 12.24 -11.34 -25.21
CA MET A 245 11.81 -12.74 -25.32
C MET A 245 11.76 -13.41 -23.94
N TYR A 246 12.78 -13.19 -23.11
CA TYR A 246 12.80 -13.67 -21.73
C TYR A 246 11.61 -13.13 -20.92
N LEU A 247 11.33 -11.82 -21.01
CA LEU A 247 10.16 -11.23 -20.34
C LEU A 247 8.83 -11.75 -20.87
N ARG A 248 8.71 -12.08 -22.16
CA ARG A 248 7.50 -12.73 -22.72
C ARG A 248 7.27 -14.09 -22.07
N LEU A 249 8.32 -14.88 -21.89
CA LEU A 249 8.24 -16.17 -21.19
C LEU A 249 7.79 -15.96 -19.73
N GLN A 250 8.40 -15.02 -19.01
CA GLN A 250 7.99 -14.69 -17.64
C GLN A 250 6.54 -14.19 -17.56
N HIS A 251 6.09 -13.37 -18.52
CA HIS A 251 4.71 -12.89 -18.58
C HIS A 251 3.69 -14.03 -18.78
N VAL A 252 4.05 -15.08 -19.52
CA VAL A 252 3.19 -16.27 -19.68
C VAL A 252 3.19 -17.15 -18.42
N MET A 253 4.34 -17.29 -17.77
CA MET A 253 4.51 -18.19 -16.62
C MET A 253 4.07 -17.61 -15.29
N SER A 254 4.03 -16.27 -15.15
CA SER A 254 3.70 -15.59 -13.90
C SER A 254 2.32 -14.92 -13.93
N HIS A 255 1.75 -14.67 -12.76
CA HIS A 255 0.51 -13.88 -12.66
C HIS A 255 0.72 -12.40 -13.00
N ASN A 256 1.90 -11.88 -12.71
CA ASN A 256 2.33 -10.53 -13.00
C ASN A 256 3.86 -10.55 -13.10
N TYR A 257 4.42 -10.14 -14.24
CA TYR A 257 5.84 -10.30 -14.54
C TYR A 257 6.73 -9.34 -13.74
N VAL A 258 6.18 -8.26 -13.16
CA VAL A 258 6.97 -7.21 -12.52
C VAL A 258 6.72 -7.07 -11.02
N SER A 259 5.52 -7.37 -10.50
CA SER A 259 5.18 -7.05 -9.10
C SER A 259 6.13 -7.68 -8.06
N GLU A 260 6.49 -8.95 -8.23
CA GLU A 260 7.39 -9.64 -7.28
C GLU A 260 8.83 -9.11 -7.39
N LEU A 261 9.31 -8.90 -8.62
CA LEU A 261 10.62 -8.29 -8.88
C LEU A 261 10.69 -6.89 -8.28
N TRP A 262 9.63 -6.10 -8.43
CA TRP A 262 9.52 -4.75 -7.88
C TRP A 262 9.58 -4.77 -6.35
N THR A 263 8.71 -5.54 -5.69
CA THR A 263 8.71 -5.64 -4.22
C THR A 263 10.07 -6.09 -3.69
N ARG A 264 10.65 -7.13 -4.30
CA ARG A 264 11.93 -7.70 -3.87
C ARG A 264 13.09 -6.73 -4.02
N ASN A 265 13.28 -6.13 -5.20
CA ASN A 265 14.50 -5.38 -5.50
C ASN A 265 14.41 -3.90 -5.09
N VAL A 266 13.22 -3.30 -5.08
CA VAL A 266 13.09 -1.87 -4.74
C VAL A 266 12.89 -1.65 -3.25
N PHE A 267 12.18 -2.56 -2.57
CA PHE A 267 11.95 -2.42 -1.14
C PHE A 267 12.80 -3.39 -0.33
N LEU A 268 12.65 -4.71 -0.55
CA LEU A 268 13.25 -5.70 0.33
C LEU A 268 14.78 -5.78 0.23
N ALA A 269 15.37 -5.43 -0.91
CA ALA A 269 16.83 -5.36 -1.08
C ALA A 269 17.43 -4.01 -0.66
N ALA A 270 16.63 -2.94 -0.51
CA ALA A 270 17.13 -1.66 -0.02
C ALA A 270 17.69 -1.80 1.41
N ARG A 271 18.87 -1.21 1.67
CA ARG A 271 19.64 -1.42 2.92
C ARG A 271 19.61 -0.23 3.88
N ASP A 272 19.06 0.91 3.47
CA ASP A 272 18.85 2.08 4.32
C ASP A 272 17.84 1.82 5.44
N SER A 273 17.79 2.74 6.41
CA SER A 273 16.71 2.77 7.40
C SER A 273 15.34 2.80 6.70
N LEU A 274 14.35 2.11 7.27
CA LEU A 274 12.97 2.21 6.76
C LEU A 274 12.34 3.55 7.12
N SER A 275 12.63 4.06 8.32
CA SER A 275 12.20 5.38 8.74
C SER A 275 12.80 6.43 7.81
N LEU A 276 11.95 7.35 7.33
CA LEU A 276 12.24 8.38 6.32
C LEU A 276 12.46 7.86 4.87
N HIS A 277 13.31 6.85 4.65
CA HIS A 277 13.73 6.47 3.30
C HIS A 277 12.78 5.52 2.55
N SER A 278 11.86 4.85 3.26
CA SER A 278 10.90 3.93 2.65
C SER A 278 9.49 4.09 3.21
N ASN A 279 9.35 4.12 4.54
CA ASN A 279 8.04 4.19 5.18
C ASN A 279 7.39 5.55 4.95
N PHE A 280 6.06 5.56 4.99
CA PHE A 280 5.25 6.76 4.79
C PHE A 280 4.27 6.92 5.94
N TYR A 281 3.77 8.14 6.13
CA TYR A 281 2.72 8.40 7.11
C TYR A 281 1.36 8.63 6.46
N ILE A 282 0.30 8.47 7.24
CA ILE A 282 -1.05 8.93 6.90
C ILE A 282 -1.61 9.73 8.06
N VAL A 283 -2.21 10.87 7.75
CA VAL A 283 -3.08 11.63 8.65
C VAL A 283 -4.50 11.46 8.13
N PRO A 284 -5.42 10.83 8.87
CA PRO A 284 -6.79 10.67 8.38
C PRO A 284 -7.58 11.98 8.43
N PHE A 285 -7.29 12.84 9.41
CA PHE A 285 -7.95 14.13 9.60
C PHE A 285 -6.97 15.17 10.11
N SER A 286 -6.96 16.38 9.54
CA SER A 286 -6.16 17.49 10.05
C SER A 286 -6.82 18.22 11.21
N LYS A 287 -8.16 18.35 11.18
CA LYS A 287 -8.93 19.13 12.17
C LYS A 287 -9.97 18.34 12.96
N HIS A 288 -10.40 17.17 12.46
CA HIS A 288 -11.44 16.38 13.12
C HIS A 288 -10.88 15.64 14.34
N LEU A 289 -11.36 16.04 15.51
CA LEU A 289 -10.98 15.50 16.82
C LEU A 289 -12.27 15.13 17.58
N PRO A 290 -12.73 13.87 17.50
CA PRO A 290 -14.00 13.45 18.08
C PRO A 290 -13.96 13.32 19.62
N THR A 291 -12.77 13.17 20.19
CA THR A 291 -12.54 13.13 21.64
C THR A 291 -11.12 13.58 21.95
N PHE A 292 -10.92 14.16 23.13
CA PHE A 292 -9.60 14.49 23.67
C PHE A 292 -8.99 13.35 24.50
N LEU A 293 -9.76 12.28 24.74
CA LEU A 293 -9.30 11.11 25.49
C LEU A 293 -8.57 10.14 24.55
N PRO A 294 -7.24 9.99 24.64
CA PRO A 294 -6.48 9.15 23.73
C PRO A 294 -6.88 7.67 23.83
N GLU A 295 -7.16 7.16 25.03
CA GLU A 295 -7.61 5.79 25.24
C GLU A 295 -8.97 5.50 24.59
N ALA A 296 -9.89 6.46 24.62
CA ALA A 296 -11.22 6.33 24.04
C ALA A 296 -11.12 6.27 22.51
N ARG A 297 -10.35 7.18 21.91
CA ARG A 297 -10.13 7.20 20.45
C ARG A 297 -9.38 5.96 19.98
N ALA A 298 -8.32 5.57 20.70
CA ALA A 298 -7.58 4.35 20.42
C ALA A 298 -8.50 3.12 20.44
N ALA A 299 -9.35 3.00 21.47
CA ALA A 299 -10.28 1.88 21.62
C ALA A 299 -11.27 1.75 20.45
N VAL A 300 -11.85 2.87 20.00
CA VAL A 300 -12.75 2.89 18.83
C VAL A 300 -12.00 2.49 17.56
N LEU A 301 -10.83 3.08 17.30
CA LEU A 301 -10.04 2.75 16.09
C LEU A 301 -9.55 1.31 16.09
N ILE A 302 -9.10 0.78 17.23
CA ILE A 302 -8.74 -0.63 17.42
C ILE A 302 -9.93 -1.54 17.11
N TYR A 303 -11.11 -1.21 17.63
CA TYR A 303 -12.34 -1.97 17.39
C TYR A 303 -12.68 -1.99 15.90
N LEU A 304 -12.64 -0.84 15.22
CA LEU A 304 -12.96 -0.72 13.81
C LEU A 304 -11.94 -1.43 12.90
N LEU A 305 -10.64 -1.30 13.18
CA LEU A 305 -9.57 -2.02 12.47
C LEU A 305 -9.69 -3.53 12.64
N THR A 306 -9.99 -4.00 13.86
CA THR A 306 -10.18 -5.43 14.13
C THR A 306 -11.44 -5.95 13.45
N LYS A 307 -12.52 -5.15 13.39
CA LYS A 307 -13.72 -5.48 12.62
C LYS A 307 -13.42 -5.58 11.12
N LEU A 308 -12.63 -4.65 10.58
CA LEU A 308 -12.19 -4.70 9.17
C LEU A 308 -11.33 -5.94 8.88
N LYS A 309 -10.41 -6.30 9.78
CA LYS A 309 -9.66 -7.57 9.72
C LYS A 309 -10.61 -8.75 9.62
N ILE A 310 -11.55 -8.88 10.56
CA ILE A 310 -12.55 -9.97 10.57
C ILE A 310 -13.34 -10.00 9.25
N GLN A 311 -13.70 -8.85 8.68
CA GLN A 311 -14.40 -8.78 7.40
C GLN A 311 -13.55 -9.26 6.22
N ILE A 312 -12.25 -8.98 6.20
CA ILE A 312 -11.33 -9.47 5.16
C ILE A 312 -11.20 -11.00 5.25
N GLU A 313 -11.02 -11.53 6.46
CA GLU A 313 -10.82 -12.97 6.70
C GLU A 313 -12.07 -13.80 6.43
N ARG A 314 -13.23 -13.27 6.83
CA ARG A 314 -14.53 -13.89 6.54
C ARG A 314 -14.92 -13.69 5.08
N ARG A 315 -14.12 -12.95 4.31
CA ARG A 315 -14.42 -12.54 2.94
C ARG A 315 -15.83 -11.94 2.86
N THR A 316 -16.10 -10.96 3.72
CA THR A 316 -17.37 -10.20 3.72
C THR A 316 -17.17 -8.74 3.31
N LEU A 317 -15.92 -8.29 3.14
CA LEU A 317 -15.62 -6.94 2.64
C LEU A 317 -15.86 -6.89 1.12
N CYS A 318 -16.68 -5.93 0.68
CA CYS A 318 -16.97 -5.69 -0.72
C CYS A 318 -15.69 -5.30 -1.50
N PRO A 319 -15.47 -5.82 -2.72
CA PRO A 319 -14.40 -5.35 -3.58
C PRO A 319 -14.57 -3.89 -3.98
N ASN A 320 -13.45 -3.21 -4.23
CA ASN A 320 -13.44 -1.85 -4.78
C ASN A 320 -13.64 -1.90 -6.30
N PHE A 321 -14.32 -0.89 -6.85
CA PHE A 321 -14.60 -0.77 -8.27
C PHE A 321 -14.32 0.63 -8.80
N THR A 322 -13.90 0.69 -10.07
CA THR A 322 -13.63 1.94 -10.80
C THR A 322 -14.32 1.93 -12.18
N GLY A 323 -14.07 3.00 -12.94
CA GLY A 323 -14.51 3.17 -14.32
C GLY A 323 -16.01 3.52 -14.46
N PRO A 324 -16.51 3.59 -15.70
CA PRO A 324 -17.87 4.00 -15.99
C PRO A 324 -18.87 3.16 -15.20
N ARG A 325 -19.71 3.83 -14.39
CA ARG A 325 -20.73 3.18 -13.54
C ARG A 325 -20.15 2.16 -12.54
N HIS A 326 -18.89 2.32 -12.11
CA HIS A 326 -18.21 1.47 -11.13
C HIS A 326 -18.23 -0.01 -11.48
N CYS A 327 -17.97 -0.38 -12.74
CA CYS A 327 -18.07 -1.77 -13.21
C CYS A 327 -16.74 -2.53 -13.32
N VAL A 328 -15.60 -1.87 -13.11
CA VAL A 328 -14.27 -2.49 -13.23
C VAL A 328 -13.74 -2.82 -11.82
N PRO A 329 -13.59 -4.11 -11.44
CA PRO A 329 -13.06 -4.46 -10.13
C PRO A 329 -11.57 -4.10 -10.02
N LEU A 330 -11.13 -3.79 -8.80
CA LEU A 330 -9.73 -3.59 -8.43
C LEU A 330 -9.18 -4.80 -7.66
N SER A 331 -7.87 -5.00 -7.77
CA SER A 331 -7.11 -5.99 -7.02
C SER A 331 -7.17 -5.68 -5.52
N MET A 332 -7.58 -6.66 -4.73
CA MET A 332 -7.66 -6.56 -3.27
C MET A 332 -6.53 -7.36 -2.61
N HIS A 333 -5.46 -7.70 -3.35
CA HIS A 333 -4.34 -8.48 -2.83
C HIS A 333 -3.62 -7.79 -1.66
N GLN A 334 -3.40 -6.48 -1.74
CA GLN A 334 -2.68 -5.74 -0.69
C GLN A 334 -3.47 -5.74 0.64
N TYR A 335 -4.82 -5.72 0.60
CA TYR A 335 -5.66 -5.79 1.80
C TYR A 335 -5.39 -7.05 2.63
N SER A 336 -5.07 -8.18 1.98
CA SER A 336 -4.74 -9.42 2.72
C SER A 336 -3.41 -9.36 3.47
N MET A 337 -2.55 -8.38 3.16
CA MET A 337 -1.24 -8.23 3.79
C MET A 337 -1.23 -7.14 4.88
N ALA A 338 -2.35 -6.46 5.13
CA ALA A 338 -2.39 -5.32 6.06
C ALA A 338 -2.18 -5.75 7.53
N PHE A 339 -2.74 -6.89 7.91
CA PHE A 339 -2.71 -7.40 9.28
C PHE A 339 -1.77 -8.60 9.40
N ASN A 340 -1.24 -8.81 10.60
CA ASN A 340 -0.37 -9.95 10.93
C ASN A 340 0.89 -10.03 10.04
N THR A 341 1.35 -8.89 9.53
CA THR A 341 2.49 -8.78 8.62
C THR A 341 3.59 -7.96 9.26
N THR A 342 4.83 -8.39 9.09
CA THR A 342 6.03 -7.67 9.53
C THR A 342 7.17 -7.94 8.57
N ARG A 343 7.94 -6.90 8.27
CA ARG A 343 9.16 -7.02 7.48
C ARG A 343 10.30 -7.45 8.39
N ILE A 344 10.84 -8.63 8.14
CA ILE A 344 11.96 -9.19 8.89
C ILE A 344 13.27 -8.75 8.24
N PRO A 345 14.19 -8.11 8.99
CA PRO A 345 15.48 -7.70 8.46
C PRO A 345 16.34 -8.93 8.14
N GLY A 346 16.92 -8.94 6.95
CA GLY A 346 18.02 -9.84 6.61
C GLY A 346 19.26 -9.02 6.28
N ARG A 347 20.44 -9.65 6.27
CA ARG A 347 21.69 -8.92 6.02
C ARG A 347 21.72 -8.31 4.62
N GLU A 348 21.44 -9.13 3.61
CA GLU A 348 21.42 -8.69 2.20
C GLU A 348 20.02 -8.34 1.71
N ILE A 349 19.01 -9.08 2.16
CA ILE A 349 17.63 -8.91 1.72
C ILE A 349 16.67 -9.22 2.87
N ASP A 350 15.65 -8.39 3.00
CA ASP A 350 14.59 -8.56 3.98
C ASP A 350 13.51 -9.51 3.46
N VAL A 351 12.64 -9.95 4.36
CA VAL A 351 11.49 -10.81 4.01
C VAL A 351 10.22 -10.24 4.62
N LEU A 352 9.15 -10.15 3.84
CA LEU A 352 7.82 -9.92 4.39
C LEU A 352 7.28 -11.23 4.97
N GLU A 353 7.24 -11.30 6.30
CA GLU A 353 6.61 -12.40 7.03
C GLU A 353 5.14 -12.05 7.26
N HIS A 354 4.25 -12.87 6.70
CA HIS A 354 2.80 -12.76 6.89
C HIS A 354 2.30 -14.02 7.58
N HIS A 355 1.72 -13.86 8.75
CA HIS A 355 1.12 -14.96 9.50
C HIS A 355 -0.33 -15.16 9.09
N GLY A 356 -0.81 -16.40 9.21
CA GLY A 356 -2.16 -16.74 8.77
C GLY A 356 -3.20 -15.84 9.41
N GLU A 357 -4.23 -15.50 8.64
CA GLU A 357 -5.36 -14.64 9.02
C GLU A 357 -5.89 -14.95 10.44
N ARG A 358 -6.10 -16.23 10.75
CA ARG A 358 -6.68 -16.69 12.03
C ARG A 358 -5.66 -16.99 13.14
N GLU A 359 -4.37 -16.79 12.91
CA GLU A 359 -3.35 -17.26 13.86
C GLU A 359 -3.19 -16.34 15.08
N ASN A 360 -3.47 -15.04 14.96
CA ASN A 360 -3.27 -14.07 16.05
C ASN A 360 -4.48 -13.14 16.23
N SER A 361 -4.85 -12.94 17.50
CA SER A 361 -6.00 -12.15 17.97
C SER A 361 -5.60 -11.09 19.02
N TYR A 362 -4.39 -10.54 18.90
CA TYR A 362 -3.83 -9.56 19.84
C TYR A 362 -3.04 -8.46 19.12
N LEU A 363 -2.85 -7.35 19.82
CA LEU A 363 -2.04 -6.20 19.42
C LEU A 363 -0.74 -6.16 20.22
N ALA A 364 0.24 -5.44 19.66
CA ALA A 364 1.39 -4.96 20.41
C ALA A 364 1.15 -3.47 20.73
N ILE A 365 0.99 -3.14 22.01
CA ILE A 365 0.90 -1.76 22.48
C ILE A 365 2.32 -1.28 22.79
N LEU A 366 2.71 -0.15 22.24
CA LEU A 366 3.97 0.52 22.49
C LEU A 366 3.70 1.82 23.25
N HIS A 367 4.20 1.93 24.46
CA HIS A 367 4.06 3.14 25.28
C HIS A 367 5.33 3.34 26.10
N ARG A 368 5.87 4.57 26.15
CA ARG A 368 7.16 4.87 26.80
C ARG A 368 8.31 3.95 26.35
N GLY A 369 8.31 3.53 25.09
CA GLY A 369 9.32 2.60 24.54
C GLY A 369 9.16 1.14 24.96
N ARG A 370 8.07 0.82 25.66
CA ARG A 370 7.79 -0.49 26.25
C ARG A 370 6.64 -1.18 25.52
N PHE A 371 6.81 -2.48 25.26
CA PHE A 371 5.81 -3.30 24.58
C PHE A 371 4.90 -4.07 25.54
N TYR A 372 3.62 -4.18 25.18
CA TYR A 372 2.62 -5.00 25.85
C TYR A 372 1.81 -5.78 24.82
N GLN A 373 1.50 -7.03 25.15
CA GLN A 373 0.58 -7.85 24.37
C GLN A 373 -0.84 -7.63 24.90
N MET A 374 -1.74 -7.09 24.08
CA MET A 374 -3.13 -6.85 24.45
C MET A 374 -4.08 -7.67 23.57
N PRO A 375 -4.93 -8.55 24.13
CA PRO A 375 -5.94 -9.25 23.34
C PRO A 375 -7.03 -8.29 22.86
N VAL A 376 -7.56 -8.53 21.65
CA VAL A 376 -8.72 -7.80 21.10
C VAL A 376 -9.97 -8.67 21.00
N MET A 377 -9.81 -9.95 21.31
CA MET A 377 -10.87 -10.94 21.41
C MET A 377 -10.85 -11.48 22.84
N ASP A 378 -12.02 -11.63 23.43
CA ASP A 378 -12.20 -12.31 24.71
C ASP A 378 -11.81 -13.79 24.55
N PRO A 379 -10.76 -14.28 25.25
CA PRO A 379 -10.29 -15.66 25.11
C PRO A 379 -11.31 -16.72 25.54
N GLN A 380 -12.27 -16.36 26.41
CA GLN A 380 -13.28 -17.29 26.91
C GLN A 380 -14.47 -17.37 25.95
N THR A 381 -14.94 -16.22 25.44
CA THR A 381 -16.14 -16.18 24.58
C THR A 381 -15.83 -16.22 23.10
N GLY A 382 -14.59 -15.93 22.70
CA GLY A 382 -14.17 -15.78 21.30
C GLY A 382 -14.81 -14.57 20.61
N LEU A 383 -15.43 -13.66 21.36
CA LEU A 383 -16.05 -12.44 20.85
C LEU A 383 -15.06 -11.28 20.87
N GLN A 384 -15.21 -10.36 19.92
CA GLN A 384 -14.42 -9.13 19.89
C GLN A 384 -14.78 -8.24 21.09
N LEU A 385 -13.77 -7.66 21.74
CA LEU A 385 -13.98 -6.66 22.78
C LEU A 385 -14.64 -5.41 22.21
N THR A 386 -15.57 -4.80 22.96
CA THR A 386 -16.24 -3.56 22.53
C THR A 386 -15.35 -2.34 22.74
N PRO A 387 -15.63 -1.17 22.10
CA PRO A 387 -14.88 0.06 22.33
C PRO A 387 -14.78 0.43 23.81
N HIS A 388 -15.89 0.35 24.56
CA HIS A 388 -15.88 0.63 26.00
C HIS A 388 -14.98 -0.33 26.80
N GLN A 389 -14.99 -1.63 26.46
CA GLN A 389 -14.12 -2.61 27.14
C GLN A 389 -12.64 -2.37 26.85
N LEU A 390 -12.32 -2.08 25.59
CA LEU A 390 -10.96 -1.73 25.16
C LEU A 390 -10.47 -0.46 25.84
N GLU A 391 -11.32 0.57 25.94
CA GLU A 391 -11.01 1.81 26.65
C GLU A 391 -10.66 1.55 28.11
N VAL A 392 -11.46 0.75 28.83
CA VAL A 392 -11.19 0.41 30.24
C VAL A 392 -9.85 -0.31 30.40
N VAL A 393 -9.53 -1.25 29.50
CA VAL A 393 -8.24 -1.98 29.51
C VAL A 393 -7.07 -1.03 29.20
N LEU A 394 -7.22 -0.15 28.22
CA LEU A 394 -6.19 0.81 27.82
C LEU A 394 -5.95 1.85 28.91
N HIS A 395 -7.00 2.40 29.51
CA HIS A 395 -6.90 3.37 30.60
C HIS A 395 -6.10 2.80 31.78
N GLN A 396 -6.41 1.57 32.19
CA GLN A 396 -5.66 0.87 33.23
C GLN A 396 -4.19 0.68 32.83
N LEU A 397 -3.93 0.19 31.62
CA LEU A 397 -2.56 -0.01 31.13
C LEU A 397 -1.75 1.29 31.19
N LEU A 398 -2.29 2.39 30.64
CA LEU A 398 -1.59 3.67 30.60
C LEU A 398 -1.30 4.19 32.02
N ALA A 399 -2.25 4.06 32.95
CA ALA A 399 -2.04 4.43 34.35
C ALA A 399 -0.94 3.58 35.02
N GLU A 400 -0.94 2.25 34.81
CA GLU A 400 0.08 1.34 35.33
C GLU A 400 1.48 1.67 34.79
N VAL A 401 1.60 2.00 33.49
CA VAL A 401 2.89 2.40 32.91
C VAL A 401 3.39 3.71 33.50
N GLU A 402 2.51 4.70 33.68
CA GLU A 402 2.90 6.00 34.22
C GLU A 402 3.34 5.88 35.69
N GLU A 403 2.67 5.04 36.47
CA GLU A 403 3.10 4.70 37.83
C GLU A 403 4.46 3.99 37.84
N GLU A 404 4.68 3.02 36.94
CA GLU A 404 5.97 2.30 36.83
C GLU A 404 7.12 3.26 36.45
N VAL A 405 6.87 4.20 35.54
CA VAL A 405 7.87 5.19 35.10
C VAL A 405 8.16 6.22 36.18
N SER A 406 7.14 6.72 36.87
CA SER A 406 7.29 7.75 37.91
C SER A 406 7.93 7.21 39.20
N THR A 407 7.54 6.02 39.63
CA THR A 407 8.11 5.38 40.84
C THR A 407 9.44 4.70 40.57
N GLY A 408 9.70 4.28 39.32
CA GLY A 408 10.85 3.47 38.95
C GLY A 408 10.82 2.04 39.52
N ARG A 409 9.72 1.63 40.17
CA ARG A 409 9.50 0.27 40.68
C ARG A 409 8.72 -0.54 39.65
N ASP A 410 9.16 -1.77 39.41
CA ASP A 410 8.40 -2.76 38.64
C ASP A 410 7.75 -3.69 39.68
N GLU A 411 6.41 -3.66 39.79
CA GLU A 411 5.65 -4.44 40.80
C GLU A 411 5.87 -5.97 40.72
N SER A 412 6.43 -6.46 39.61
CA SER A 412 6.66 -7.89 39.40
C SER A 412 8.08 -8.37 39.71
N GLU A 413 9.00 -7.47 40.08
CA GLU A 413 10.31 -7.84 40.61
C GLU A 413 10.24 -7.82 42.14
N GLU A 414 10.40 -8.99 42.77
CA GLU A 414 10.73 -9.05 44.19
C GLU A 414 12.13 -8.43 44.35
N ASP A 415 12.28 -7.47 45.26
CA ASP A 415 13.60 -6.95 45.63
C ASP A 415 14.40 -8.11 46.24
N ASP A 416 15.27 -8.74 45.44
CA ASP A 416 16.19 -9.77 45.92
C ASP A 416 17.02 -9.16 47.07
N ALA A 417 16.94 -9.74 48.28
CA ALA A 417 17.64 -9.20 49.45
C ALA A 417 19.17 -9.16 49.32
N GLU A 418 19.73 -9.78 48.27
CA GLU A 418 21.16 -9.80 47.92
C GLU A 418 21.58 -8.73 46.90
N ASP A 419 20.66 -7.91 46.39
CA ASP A 419 20.98 -6.90 45.39
C ASP A 419 21.77 -5.73 46.00
N THR A 420 23.04 -5.60 45.57
CA THR A 420 23.88 -4.46 45.90
C THR A 420 23.39 -3.15 45.27
N LEU A 421 23.78 -2.01 45.84
CA LEU A 421 23.48 -0.69 45.26
C LEU A 421 23.96 -0.54 43.80
N GLU A 422 25.07 -1.21 43.45
CA GLU A 422 25.63 -1.22 42.10
C GLU A 422 24.80 -2.08 41.12
N THR A 423 24.29 -3.24 41.55
CA THR A 423 23.40 -4.07 40.73
C THR A 423 22.06 -3.39 40.49
N LEU A 424 21.50 -2.74 41.51
CA LEU A 424 20.29 -1.91 41.37
C LEU A 424 20.50 -0.74 40.39
N GLY A 425 21.65 -0.06 40.46
CA GLY A 425 22.02 1.00 39.50
C GLY A 425 22.13 0.50 38.06
N LYS A 426 22.71 -0.69 37.85
CA LYS A 426 22.79 -1.34 36.52
C LYS A 426 21.42 -1.77 36.01
N LYS A 427 20.57 -2.40 36.85
CA LYS A 427 19.19 -2.77 36.51
C LYS A 427 18.39 -1.55 36.06
N ARG A 428 18.45 -0.44 36.81
CA ARG A 428 17.78 0.81 36.45
C ARG A 428 18.29 1.39 35.12
N SER A 429 19.61 1.38 34.89
CA SER A 429 20.20 1.84 33.63
C SER A 429 19.69 1.03 32.43
N TYR A 430 19.62 -0.29 32.56
CA TYR A 430 19.15 -1.18 31.51
C TYR A 430 17.65 -1.05 31.22
N ARG A 431 16.81 -0.75 32.22
CA ARG A 431 15.38 -0.43 31.99
C ARG A 431 15.19 0.83 31.15
N VAL A 432 16.02 1.86 31.38
CA VAL A 432 15.99 3.08 30.55
C VAL A 432 16.38 2.75 29.11
N VAL A 433 17.36 1.87 28.92
CA VAL A 433 17.78 1.43 27.58
C VAL A 433 16.74 0.54 26.90
N GLU A 434 16.01 -0.30 27.66
CA GLU A 434 14.89 -1.07 27.11
C GLU A 434 13.81 -0.13 26.52
N GLY A 435 13.57 1.03 27.13
CA GLY A 435 12.70 2.07 26.59
C GLY A 435 13.17 2.67 25.25
N LEU A 436 14.38 2.34 24.79
CA LEU A 436 14.89 2.72 23.47
C LEU A 436 14.96 1.54 22.49
N LEU A 437 14.50 0.34 22.89
CA LEU A 437 14.53 -0.86 22.06
C LEU A 437 13.94 -0.64 20.64
N PRO A 438 12.85 0.13 20.44
CA PRO A 438 12.30 0.34 19.09
C PRO A 438 13.27 1.03 18.12
N ALA A 439 14.27 1.76 18.63
CA ALA A 439 15.32 2.41 17.84
C ALA A 439 16.09 1.41 16.96
N LEU A 440 16.14 0.14 17.36
CA LEU A 440 16.80 -0.88 16.56
C LEU A 440 16.16 -1.04 15.16
N THR A 441 14.85 -0.77 15.03
CA THR A 441 14.15 -0.86 13.74
C THR A 441 14.40 0.34 12.82
N THR A 442 15.02 1.42 13.32
CA THR A 442 15.43 2.59 12.54
C THR A 442 16.89 2.50 12.08
N ALA A 443 17.63 1.47 12.49
CA ALA A 443 18.97 1.24 11.99
C ALA A 443 18.95 0.78 10.50
N PRO A 444 20.06 0.98 9.76
CA PRO A 444 20.28 0.32 8.47
C PRO A 444 19.99 -1.19 8.53
N ARG A 445 19.41 -1.74 7.47
CA ARG A 445 18.79 -3.09 7.48
C ARG A 445 19.77 -4.19 7.86
N ALA A 446 21.00 -4.11 7.38
CA ALA A 446 22.04 -5.09 7.70
C ALA A 446 22.45 -5.04 9.17
N GLN A 447 22.66 -3.84 9.72
CA GLN A 447 22.96 -3.64 11.15
C GLN A 447 21.81 -4.14 12.02
N TRP A 448 20.57 -3.83 11.64
CA TRP A 448 19.40 -4.34 12.36
C TRP A 448 19.32 -5.88 12.30
N ALA A 449 19.56 -6.48 11.14
CA ALA A 449 19.59 -7.94 11.01
C ALA A 449 20.64 -8.58 11.93
N ASP A 450 21.84 -8.00 12.01
CA ASP A 450 22.93 -8.50 12.83
C ASP A 450 22.60 -8.41 14.33
N VAL A 451 22.07 -7.28 14.80
CA VAL A 451 21.63 -7.10 16.20
C VAL A 451 20.47 -8.04 16.54
N ARG A 452 19.47 -8.11 15.66
CA ARG A 452 18.29 -8.98 15.83
C ARG A 452 18.72 -10.44 16.00
N ASN A 453 19.59 -10.93 15.12
CA ASN A 453 20.06 -12.31 15.18
C ASN A 453 20.94 -12.54 16.41
N SER A 454 21.89 -11.66 16.69
CA SER A 454 22.89 -11.88 17.74
C SER A 454 22.34 -11.81 19.17
N TYR A 455 21.33 -10.95 19.40
CA TYR A 455 20.92 -10.61 20.77
C TYR A 455 19.43 -10.83 21.07
N LEU A 456 18.58 -10.94 20.04
CA LEU A 456 17.14 -11.11 20.25
C LEU A 456 16.65 -12.50 19.86
N LEU A 457 17.04 -12.99 18.67
CA LEU A 457 16.51 -14.25 18.13
C LEU A 457 17.10 -15.50 18.83
N HIS A 458 18.40 -15.50 19.11
CA HIS A 458 19.08 -16.64 19.74
C HIS A 458 19.01 -16.63 21.28
N ASP A 459 18.56 -15.53 21.88
CA ASP A 459 18.32 -15.44 23.32
C ASP A 459 16.91 -15.95 23.64
N SER A 460 16.80 -16.98 24.49
CA SER A 460 15.52 -17.60 24.83
C SER A 460 14.54 -16.64 25.52
N ASN A 461 15.05 -15.64 26.23
CA ASN A 461 14.25 -14.66 26.96
C ASN A 461 13.78 -13.52 26.03
N ASN A 462 14.53 -13.20 24.98
CA ASN A 462 14.20 -12.12 24.03
C ASN A 462 13.43 -12.61 22.79
N ASN A 463 13.58 -13.86 22.39
CA ASN A 463 12.96 -14.39 21.18
C ASN A 463 11.43 -14.39 21.30
N SER A 464 10.88 -14.90 22.41
CA SER A 464 9.44 -14.93 22.63
C SER A 464 8.77 -13.53 22.53
N PRO A 465 9.21 -12.50 23.29
CA PRO A 465 8.60 -11.17 23.20
C PRO A 465 8.78 -10.53 21.82
N LEU A 466 9.94 -10.71 21.16
CA LEU A 466 10.14 -10.24 19.77
C LEU A 466 9.11 -10.87 18.81
N ARG A 467 8.93 -12.19 18.88
CA ARG A 467 7.98 -12.91 18.03
C ARG A 467 6.54 -12.51 18.28
N VAL A 468 6.18 -12.10 19.50
CA VAL A 468 4.86 -11.54 19.78
C VAL A 468 4.66 -10.23 19.02
N ILE A 469 5.64 -9.33 19.00
CA ILE A 469 5.56 -8.06 18.24
C ILE A 469 5.43 -8.32 16.73
N GLU A 470 6.28 -9.20 16.18
CA GLU A 470 6.28 -9.56 14.76
C GLU A 470 4.95 -10.22 14.33
N LYS A 471 4.31 -10.99 15.22
CA LYS A 471 3.03 -11.68 14.95
C LYS A 471 1.78 -10.86 15.24
N ALA A 472 1.88 -9.76 15.98
CA ALA A 472 0.74 -8.92 16.35
C ALA A 472 -0.07 -8.46 15.13
N ILE A 473 -1.35 -8.14 15.33
CA ILE A 473 -2.24 -7.69 14.24
C ILE A 473 -1.72 -6.38 13.60
N PHE A 474 -1.39 -5.39 14.44
CA PHE A 474 -0.62 -4.18 14.16
C PHE A 474 -0.04 -3.65 15.50
N VAL A 475 0.75 -2.58 15.45
CA VAL A 475 1.27 -1.90 16.65
C VAL A 475 0.43 -0.67 16.95
N VAL A 476 0.12 -0.41 18.22
CA VAL A 476 -0.51 0.84 18.67
C VAL A 476 0.50 1.60 19.52
N SER A 477 0.89 2.78 19.10
CA SER A 477 1.86 3.62 19.78
C SER A 477 1.17 4.77 20.50
N PHE A 478 1.27 4.81 21.82
CA PHE A 478 0.81 5.95 22.62
C PHE A 478 1.96 6.93 22.82
N ASP A 479 1.81 8.13 22.28
CA ASP A 479 2.81 9.18 22.32
C ASP A 479 2.34 10.40 23.09
N GLU A 480 3.27 11.00 23.83
CA GLU A 480 3.03 12.15 24.69
C GLU A 480 3.83 13.38 24.27
N ARG A 481 4.81 13.23 23.35
CA ARG A 481 5.80 14.30 23.10
C ARG A 481 5.33 15.40 22.13
N CYS A 482 4.13 15.35 21.59
CA CYS A 482 3.62 16.40 20.71
C CYS A 482 2.65 17.36 21.42
N GLY A 483 3.21 18.37 22.09
CA GLY A 483 2.54 19.64 22.36
C GLY A 483 1.89 19.78 23.74
N THR A 484 2.71 19.96 24.80
CA THR A 484 2.28 20.58 26.06
C THR A 484 2.18 22.11 25.99
N ALA A 485 2.36 22.71 24.81
CA ALA A 485 1.97 24.09 24.58
C ALA A 485 0.44 24.11 24.49
N GLY A 486 -0.20 24.57 25.56
CA GLY A 486 -1.66 24.66 25.67
C GLY A 486 -2.30 25.10 24.36
N VAL A 487 -3.30 24.33 23.93
CA VAL A 487 -4.14 24.68 22.78
C VAL A 487 -4.85 26.00 23.12
N SER A 488 -4.20 27.12 22.81
CA SER A 488 -4.89 28.39 22.77
C SER A 488 -5.87 28.31 21.61
N ARG A 489 -7.16 28.47 21.87
CA ARG A 489 -8.24 28.50 20.85
C ARG A 489 -8.14 29.70 19.89
N THR A 490 -6.98 30.35 19.82
CA THR A 490 -6.63 31.57 19.09
C THR A 490 -5.27 31.41 18.37
N SER A 491 -4.93 30.22 17.89
CA SER A 491 -3.75 30.01 17.03
C SER A 491 -3.92 30.75 15.71
N SER A 492 -2.88 31.46 15.26
CA SER A 492 -2.85 31.99 13.89
C SER A 492 -2.75 30.82 12.88
N ALA A 493 -3.18 31.05 11.64
CA ALA A 493 -3.07 30.03 10.56
C ALA A 493 -1.63 29.50 10.41
N LEU A 494 -0.63 30.36 10.61
CA LEU A 494 0.79 29.99 10.58
C LEU A 494 1.18 29.01 11.70
N GLU A 495 0.63 29.18 12.90
CA GLU A 495 0.90 28.26 14.02
C GLU A 495 0.21 26.90 13.81
N GLU A 496 -0.99 26.89 13.22
CA GLU A 496 -1.65 25.64 12.82
C GLU A 496 -0.85 24.87 11.77
N GLU A 497 -0.32 25.58 10.77
CA GLU A 497 0.50 24.99 9.71
C GLU A 497 1.83 24.41 10.24
N LYS A 498 2.49 25.16 11.14
CA LYS A 498 3.69 24.67 11.85
C LYS A 498 3.37 23.43 12.68
N ARG A 499 2.27 23.44 13.44
CA ARG A 499 1.83 22.28 14.23
C ARG A 499 1.59 21.06 13.34
N LEU A 500 0.81 21.21 12.27
CA LEU A 500 0.53 20.12 11.34
C LEU A 500 1.80 19.57 10.69
N SER A 501 2.76 20.44 10.34
CA SER A 501 4.06 20.03 9.80
C SER A 501 4.88 19.22 10.83
N MET A 502 4.92 19.66 12.08
CA MET A 502 5.58 18.90 13.16
C MET A 502 4.91 17.54 13.39
N ASP A 503 3.57 17.52 13.40
CA ASP A 503 2.79 16.30 13.59
C ASP A 503 3.04 15.29 12.45
N CYS A 504 3.03 15.76 11.20
CA CYS A 504 3.35 14.94 10.03
C CYS A 504 4.79 14.40 10.05
N THR A 505 5.75 15.23 10.46
CA THR A 505 7.16 14.81 10.65
C THR A 505 7.24 13.68 11.68
N HIS A 506 6.49 13.83 12.76
CA HIS A 506 6.46 12.87 13.85
C HIS A 506 5.81 11.54 13.45
N TYR A 507 4.72 11.56 12.68
CA TYR A 507 4.14 10.33 12.13
C TYR A 507 5.05 9.66 11.08
N LEU A 508 5.84 10.44 10.34
CA LEU A 508 6.78 9.92 9.35
C LEU A 508 7.98 9.21 10.00
N CYS A 509 8.65 9.88 10.94
CA CYS A 509 9.95 9.44 11.45
C CYS A 509 9.91 8.90 12.88
N GLY A 510 8.94 9.36 13.68
CA GLY A 510 8.90 9.13 15.12
C GLY A 510 10.00 9.89 15.86
N ASN A 511 10.30 9.43 17.08
CA ASN A 511 11.32 9.97 17.97
C ASN A 511 12.43 8.94 18.30
N GLY A 512 12.48 7.83 17.56
CA GLY A 512 13.42 6.73 17.77
C GLY A 512 13.01 5.74 18.86
N SER A 513 11.90 5.95 19.57
CA SER A 513 11.43 5.05 20.64
C SER A 513 9.93 4.74 20.60
N ASN A 514 9.20 5.34 19.67
CA ASN A 514 7.73 5.30 19.61
C ASN A 514 7.17 4.55 18.39
N LEU A 515 8.02 4.01 17.52
CA LEU A 515 7.61 3.29 16.32
C LEU A 515 8.34 1.95 16.20
N TRP A 516 7.63 0.93 15.73
CA TRP A 516 8.22 -0.30 15.23
C TRP A 516 8.17 -0.27 13.70
N CYS A 517 9.23 0.23 13.05
CA CYS A 517 9.23 0.56 11.62
C CYS A 517 9.06 -0.66 10.70
N ASP A 518 9.30 -1.87 11.21
CA ASP A 518 9.13 -3.12 10.49
C ASP A 518 7.67 -3.60 10.42
N LYS A 519 6.79 -3.10 11.31
CA LYS A 519 5.39 -3.53 11.34
C LYS A 519 4.66 -3.02 10.11
N SER A 520 3.75 -3.82 9.55
CA SER A 520 2.91 -3.41 8.42
C SER A 520 2.35 -1.99 8.57
N PHE A 521 1.83 -1.67 9.75
CA PHE A 521 1.61 -0.29 10.18
C PHE A 521 1.59 -0.15 11.71
N ASN A 522 1.83 1.07 12.17
CA ASN A 522 1.66 1.52 13.55
C ASN A 522 0.49 2.53 13.57
N LEU A 523 -0.48 2.35 14.45
CA LEU A 523 -1.47 3.36 14.80
C LEU A 523 -0.89 4.24 15.91
N VAL A 524 -0.57 5.50 15.60
CA VAL A 524 0.04 6.44 16.54
C VAL A 524 -1.05 7.33 17.13
N VAL A 525 -1.23 7.28 18.44
CA VAL A 525 -2.24 8.04 19.19
C VAL A 525 -1.51 9.00 20.11
N ARG A 526 -1.78 10.29 19.96
CA ARG A 526 -1.20 11.35 20.79
C ARG A 526 -2.04 11.60 22.03
N SER A 527 -1.41 12.15 23.06
CA SER A 527 -2.04 12.56 24.32
C SER A 527 -3.17 13.58 24.17
N ASP A 528 -3.22 14.33 23.06
CA ASP A 528 -4.28 15.28 22.74
C ASP A 528 -5.42 14.69 21.89
N GLY A 529 -5.40 13.37 21.66
CA GLY A 529 -6.37 12.63 20.88
C GLY A 529 -6.15 12.68 19.36
N HIS A 530 -5.14 13.39 18.84
CA HIS A 530 -4.81 13.30 17.41
C HIS A 530 -4.23 11.92 17.07
N VAL A 531 -4.50 11.47 15.85
CA VAL A 531 -4.04 10.17 15.36
C VAL A 531 -3.36 10.29 14.02
N GLY A 532 -2.35 9.46 13.83
CA GLY A 532 -1.67 9.26 12.55
C GLY A 532 -1.26 7.80 12.40
N LEU A 533 -0.83 7.43 11.21
CA LEU A 533 -0.33 6.09 10.92
C LEU A 533 1.08 6.18 10.38
N HIS A 534 1.92 5.22 10.75
CA HIS A 534 3.22 4.96 10.14
C HIS A 534 3.18 3.61 9.44
N VAL A 535 3.45 3.55 8.14
CA VAL A 535 3.17 2.38 7.30
C VAL A 535 4.44 1.89 6.63
N GLU A 536 4.69 0.57 6.72
CA GLU A 536 5.78 -0.09 6.00
C GLU A 536 5.42 -0.26 4.51
N HIS A 537 6.29 0.20 3.62
CA HIS A 537 5.91 0.40 2.20
C HIS A 537 6.01 -0.86 1.33
N SER A 538 6.78 -1.87 1.74
CA SER A 538 7.02 -3.03 0.89
C SER A 538 5.77 -3.88 0.62
N TRP A 539 4.76 -3.86 1.49
CA TRP A 539 3.51 -4.60 1.30
C TRP A 539 2.37 -3.79 0.66
N SER A 540 2.34 -2.46 0.84
CA SER A 540 1.25 -1.59 0.35
C SER A 540 1.76 -0.36 -0.41
N ASP A 541 0.94 0.10 -1.36
CA ASP A 541 1.06 1.44 -1.93
C ASP A 541 0.27 2.45 -1.08
N MET A 542 0.67 3.73 -1.12
CA MET A 542 0.10 4.79 -0.28
C MET A 542 -1.39 5.02 -0.56
N SER A 543 -1.77 5.13 -1.84
CA SER A 543 -3.15 5.31 -2.28
C SER A 543 -4.05 4.14 -1.88
N MET A 544 -3.52 2.91 -1.93
CA MET A 544 -4.24 1.72 -1.49
C MET A 544 -4.46 1.70 0.02
N PHE A 545 -3.43 2.04 0.79
CA PHE A 545 -3.57 2.09 2.24
C PHE A 545 -4.56 3.19 2.64
N LEU A 546 -4.53 4.35 1.97
CA LEU A 546 -5.48 5.43 2.23
C LEU A 546 -6.93 4.95 2.07
N GLY A 547 -7.26 4.28 0.95
CA GLY A 547 -8.58 3.69 0.74
C GLY A 547 -8.90 2.50 1.67
N PHE A 548 -7.89 1.77 2.15
CA PHE A 548 -8.06 0.75 3.19
C PHE A 548 -8.45 1.38 4.52
N PHE A 549 -7.73 2.41 4.96
CA PHE A 549 -7.99 3.09 6.23
C PHE A 549 -9.29 3.89 6.19
N GLU A 550 -9.72 4.31 5.00
CA GLU A 550 -10.99 4.98 4.79
C GLU A 550 -12.21 4.15 5.25
N HIS A 551 -12.13 2.81 5.18
CA HIS A 551 -13.19 1.95 5.75
C HIS A 551 -13.35 2.15 7.27
N VAL A 552 -12.30 2.60 7.95
CA VAL A 552 -12.28 2.90 9.38
C VAL A 552 -12.66 4.37 9.61
N SER A 553 -11.98 5.31 8.93
CA SER A 553 -12.21 6.74 9.14
C SER A 553 -13.63 7.17 8.75
N ALA A 554 -14.21 6.63 7.67
CA ALA A 554 -15.60 6.90 7.28
C ALA A 554 -16.63 6.44 8.33
N GLN A 555 -16.32 5.38 9.10
CA GLN A 555 -17.14 4.99 10.25
C GLN A 555 -16.95 5.94 11.43
N GLU A 556 -15.72 6.37 11.72
CA GLU A 556 -15.42 7.31 12.82
C GLU A 556 -16.04 8.70 12.57
N GLU A 557 -16.19 9.13 11.30
CA GLU A 557 -16.89 10.37 10.93
C GLU A 557 -18.29 10.49 11.56
N SER A 558 -18.95 9.35 11.81
CA SER A 558 -20.18 9.29 12.61
C SER A 558 -19.85 9.27 14.10
N ALA A 559 -19.16 10.31 14.60
CA ALA A 559 -18.61 10.35 15.95
C ALA A 559 -19.66 10.05 17.04
N ASP A 560 -20.89 10.52 16.87
CA ASP A 560 -22.02 10.27 17.78
C ASP A 560 -22.36 8.79 17.95
N LEU A 561 -21.95 7.91 17.04
CA LEU A 561 -22.14 6.46 17.19
C LEU A 561 -21.15 5.83 18.15
N TRP A 562 -19.99 6.46 18.34
CA TRP A 562 -18.83 5.86 18.99
C TRP A 562 -18.43 6.55 20.29
N TYR A 563 -18.66 7.86 20.39
CA TYR A 563 -18.24 8.68 21.53
C TYR A 563 -19.45 9.28 22.24
N ASP A 564 -19.38 9.33 23.57
CA ASP A 564 -20.31 10.05 24.40
C ASP A 564 -20.06 11.56 24.28
N THR A 565 -21.08 12.32 23.92
CA THR A 565 -20.93 13.74 23.56
C THR A 565 -20.57 14.63 24.74
N GLU A 566 -20.91 14.21 25.96
CA GLU A 566 -20.62 14.97 27.18
C GLU A 566 -19.25 14.60 27.75
N SER A 567 -18.96 13.30 27.84
CA SER A 567 -17.76 12.80 28.52
C SER A 567 -16.58 12.51 27.60
N GLY A 568 -16.81 12.34 26.29
CA GLY A 568 -15.78 11.95 25.31
C GLY A 568 -15.36 10.48 25.37
N HIS A 569 -15.89 9.71 26.34
CA HIS A 569 -15.62 8.27 26.49
C HIS A 569 -16.26 7.44 25.39
N ALA A 570 -15.78 6.21 25.18
CA ALA A 570 -16.36 5.32 24.19
C ALA A 570 -17.76 4.84 24.63
N LYS A 571 -18.73 4.92 23.71
CA LYS A 571 -20.11 4.48 23.97
C LYS A 571 -20.18 2.97 24.21
N LYS A 572 -20.96 2.60 25.23
CA LYS A 572 -21.35 1.21 25.51
C LYS A 572 -22.24 0.67 24.39
N LEU A 573 -21.82 -0.40 23.74
CA LEU A 573 -22.61 -1.08 22.74
C LEU A 573 -23.76 -1.87 23.40
N PRO A 574 -24.81 -2.29 22.65
CA PRO A 574 -25.92 -3.05 23.22
C PRO A 574 -25.50 -4.31 23.99
N GLY A 575 -24.40 -4.95 23.59
CA GLY A 575 -23.82 -6.10 24.28
C GLY A 575 -23.29 -5.77 25.69
N ASP A 576 -22.75 -4.57 25.89
CA ASP A 576 -22.24 -4.11 27.20
C ASP A 576 -23.39 -3.86 28.17
N LYS A 577 -24.50 -3.30 27.68
CA LYS A 577 -25.69 -2.99 28.47
C LYS A 577 -26.45 -4.23 28.96
N ARG A 578 -26.30 -5.36 28.25
CA ARG A 578 -26.96 -6.64 28.57
C ARG A 578 -26.21 -7.47 29.61
N ARG A 579 -24.97 -7.10 29.97
CA ARG A 579 -24.20 -7.84 30.99
C ARG A 579 -24.78 -7.62 32.38
N ALA A 580 -24.93 -8.72 33.14
CA ALA A 580 -25.42 -8.67 34.52
C ALA A 580 -24.46 -7.91 35.47
N LYS A 581 -23.16 -7.93 35.18
CA LYS A 581 -22.14 -7.14 35.89
C LYS A 581 -21.44 -6.20 34.91
N PRO A 582 -21.18 -4.93 35.29
CA PRO A 582 -20.37 -4.02 34.49
C PRO A 582 -19.01 -4.64 34.19
N PHE A 583 -18.49 -4.40 32.98
CA PHE A 583 -17.10 -4.72 32.67
C PHE A 583 -16.18 -3.92 33.59
N ARG A 584 -15.14 -4.56 34.10
CA ARG A 584 -14.15 -3.94 34.99
C ARG A 584 -12.76 -4.16 34.43
N ALA A 585 -11.84 -3.32 34.88
CA ALA A 585 -10.43 -3.42 34.56
C ALA A 585 -9.91 -4.83 34.94
N PRO A 586 -9.22 -5.56 34.04
CA PRO A 586 -8.75 -6.91 34.29
C PRO A 586 -7.69 -6.95 35.40
N GLY A 587 -7.90 -7.83 36.38
CA GLY A 587 -6.98 -8.01 37.52
C GLY A 587 -5.73 -8.83 37.17
N ILE A 588 -4.84 -9.03 38.16
CA ILE A 588 -3.70 -9.93 38.05
C ILE A 588 -4.19 -11.34 37.68
N GLY A 589 -3.59 -11.94 36.64
CA GLY A 589 -3.94 -13.28 36.17
C GLY A 589 -5.16 -13.34 35.24
N ASP A 590 -5.86 -12.23 35.01
CA ASP A 590 -6.93 -12.17 34.02
C ASP A 590 -6.33 -12.24 32.59
N PRO A 591 -6.82 -13.13 31.71
CA PRO A 591 -6.31 -13.25 30.36
C PRO A 591 -6.53 -12.00 29.48
N LEU A 592 -7.37 -11.06 29.89
CA LEU A 592 -7.57 -9.76 29.24
C LEU A 592 -6.56 -8.70 29.68
N ARG A 593 -5.82 -8.91 30.78
CA ARG A 593 -4.82 -7.94 31.24
C ARG A 593 -3.67 -7.90 30.23
N PRO A 594 -3.28 -6.71 29.73
CA PRO A 594 -2.14 -6.59 28.83
C PRO A 594 -0.87 -7.13 29.47
N LYS A 595 -0.17 -8.03 28.76
CA LYS A 595 1.04 -8.67 29.26
C LYS A 595 2.26 -7.87 28.83
N ARG A 596 3.03 -7.34 29.79
CA ARG A 596 4.33 -6.70 29.53
C ARG A 596 5.28 -7.66 28.79
N LEU A 597 5.85 -7.19 27.67
CA LEU A 597 6.88 -7.89 26.91
C LEU A 597 8.25 -7.35 27.33
N ARG A 598 8.91 -8.09 28.23
CA ARG A 598 10.21 -7.70 28.78
C ARG A 598 11.36 -8.24 27.93
N PHE A 599 12.38 -7.42 27.74
CA PHE A 599 13.62 -7.83 27.10
C PHE A 599 14.76 -7.85 28.11
N THR A 600 15.53 -8.94 28.11
CA THR A 600 16.76 -9.05 28.90
C THR A 600 17.85 -8.24 28.23
N ILE A 601 18.15 -7.07 28.80
CA ILE A 601 19.16 -6.15 28.27
C ILE A 601 20.51 -6.41 28.93
N HIS A 602 21.47 -6.90 28.16
CA HIS A 602 22.87 -7.04 28.56
C HIS A 602 23.74 -5.94 27.95
N LYS A 603 24.99 -5.78 28.44
CA LYS A 603 25.92 -4.70 28.04
C LYS A 603 26.02 -4.47 26.52
N LYS A 604 26.21 -5.54 25.73
CA LYS A 604 26.33 -5.45 24.26
C LYS A 604 25.04 -4.98 23.57
N LEU A 605 23.87 -5.53 23.96
CA LEU A 605 22.58 -5.11 23.43
C LEU A 605 22.28 -3.67 23.82
N ALA A 606 22.60 -3.29 25.06
CA ALA A 606 22.43 -1.90 25.52
C ALA A 606 23.27 -0.91 24.69
N ALA A 607 24.50 -1.28 24.32
CA ALA A 607 25.34 -0.47 23.45
C ALA A 607 24.74 -0.35 22.04
N ALA A 608 24.26 -1.46 21.45
CA ALA A 608 23.62 -1.45 20.14
C ALA A 608 22.35 -0.59 20.10
N ILE A 609 21.51 -0.67 21.14
CA ILE A 609 20.30 0.17 21.25
C ILE A 609 20.66 1.65 21.32
N ARG A 610 21.61 2.02 22.19
CA ARG A 610 22.06 3.43 22.30
C ARG A 610 22.63 3.93 20.99
N GLN A 611 23.45 3.12 20.32
CA GLN A 611 24.03 3.45 19.03
C GLN A 611 22.93 3.71 17.99
N ALA A 612 21.98 2.78 17.82
CA ALA A 612 20.89 2.94 16.86
C ALA A 612 20.05 4.20 17.15
N HIS A 613 19.78 4.49 18.42
CA HIS A 613 19.05 5.70 18.81
C HIS A 613 19.85 6.98 18.53
N THR A 614 21.15 7.00 18.82
CA THR A 614 22.02 8.13 18.49
C THR A 614 22.12 8.36 16.98
N GLU A 615 22.30 7.30 16.20
CA GLU A 615 22.31 7.36 14.73
C GLU A 615 20.99 7.88 14.17
N PHE A 616 19.84 7.43 14.72
CA PHE A 616 18.53 7.96 14.37
C PHE A 616 18.44 9.47 14.59
N LEU A 617 18.86 9.97 15.76
CA LEU A 617 18.79 11.39 16.08
C LEU A 617 19.64 12.24 15.14
N LEU A 618 20.84 11.76 14.78
CA LEU A 618 21.81 12.48 13.93
C LEU A 618 21.48 12.43 12.44
N ASN A 619 20.98 11.29 11.95
CA ASN A 619 20.84 11.02 10.52
C ASN A 619 19.39 11.19 10.03
N ILE A 620 18.40 11.06 10.91
CA ILE A 620 16.97 11.11 10.55
C ILE A 620 16.30 12.28 11.27
N GLY A 621 16.27 12.24 12.60
CA GLY A 621 15.54 13.21 13.42
C GLY A 621 16.00 14.66 13.21
N SER A 622 17.31 14.89 13.12
CA SER A 622 17.85 16.23 12.87
C SER A 622 17.89 16.63 11.39
N GLN A 623 17.72 15.68 10.44
CA GLN A 623 17.93 15.92 9.01
C GLN A 623 16.63 16.11 8.23
N VAL A 624 15.50 15.53 8.66
CA VAL A 624 14.24 15.71 7.94
C VAL A 624 13.75 17.15 8.05
N ASP A 625 13.45 17.76 6.90
CA ASP A 625 12.64 18.97 6.80
C ASP A 625 11.31 18.62 6.14
N LEU A 626 10.20 18.97 6.79
CA LEU A 626 8.85 18.71 6.29
C LEU A 626 8.00 19.95 6.52
N HIS A 627 7.31 20.35 5.46
CA HIS A 627 6.40 21.48 5.46
C HIS A 627 5.09 21.09 4.79
N VAL A 628 3.98 21.34 5.48
CA VAL A 628 2.63 21.14 4.95
C VAL A 628 2.04 22.49 4.58
N VAL A 629 1.87 22.75 3.29
CA VAL A 629 1.18 23.94 2.78
C VAL A 629 -0.32 23.66 2.74
N ARG A 630 -1.13 24.54 3.36
CA ARG A 630 -2.59 24.54 3.20
C ARG A 630 -3.01 25.70 2.29
N TYR A 631 -3.12 25.43 1.00
CA TYR A 631 -3.52 26.40 0.00
C TYR A 631 -5.05 26.60 0.02
N THR A 632 -5.49 27.85 0.12
CA THR A 632 -6.92 28.23 0.16
C THR A 632 -7.34 29.22 -0.93
N GLY A 633 -6.48 29.49 -1.92
CA GLY A 633 -6.84 30.37 -3.03
C GLY A 633 -7.96 29.78 -3.89
N TYR A 634 -7.89 28.47 -4.13
CA TYR A 634 -8.92 27.66 -4.79
C TYR A 634 -8.68 26.17 -4.52
N GLY A 635 -9.69 25.34 -4.83
CA GLY A 635 -9.61 23.89 -4.83
C GLY A 635 -9.78 23.30 -6.23
N CYS A 636 -10.41 22.12 -6.32
CA CYS A 636 -10.53 21.42 -7.59
C CYS A 636 -11.48 22.09 -8.61
N GLU A 637 -12.25 23.10 -8.19
CA GLU A 637 -13.21 23.81 -9.02
C GLU A 637 -12.57 24.66 -10.12
N VAL A 638 -11.44 25.33 -9.85
CA VAL A 638 -10.72 26.16 -10.83
C VAL A 638 -10.10 25.34 -11.97
N PRO A 639 -9.30 24.28 -11.73
CA PRO A 639 -8.80 23.46 -12.83
C PRO A 639 -9.95 22.84 -13.65
N LYS A 640 -11.04 22.42 -12.99
CA LYS A 640 -12.21 21.85 -13.68
C LYS A 640 -12.93 22.88 -14.56
N SER A 641 -13.00 24.16 -14.18
CA SER A 641 -13.65 25.20 -14.99
C SER A 641 -12.94 25.44 -16.32
N LEU A 642 -11.61 25.26 -16.34
CA LEU A 642 -10.77 25.30 -17.55
C LEU A 642 -10.65 23.96 -18.27
N GLY A 643 -11.42 22.94 -17.86
CA GLY A 643 -11.36 21.59 -18.46
C GLY A 643 -10.07 20.82 -18.15
N CYS A 644 -9.29 21.25 -17.17
CA CYS A 644 -8.06 20.60 -16.73
C CYS A 644 -8.32 19.55 -15.64
N CYS A 645 -7.55 18.47 -15.64
CA CYS A 645 -7.50 17.54 -14.51
C CYS A 645 -6.85 18.23 -13.30
N PRO A 646 -7.45 18.19 -12.09
CA PRO A 646 -6.85 18.79 -10.90
C PRO A 646 -5.45 18.25 -10.57
N ASP A 647 -5.23 16.96 -10.82
CA ASP A 647 -3.92 16.32 -10.65
C ASP A 647 -2.85 16.92 -11.58
N ALA A 648 -3.15 16.97 -12.87
CA ALA A 648 -2.27 17.57 -13.88
C ALA A 648 -1.97 19.05 -13.59
N TRP A 649 -2.94 19.79 -13.06
CA TRP A 649 -2.78 21.18 -12.64
C TRP A 649 -1.73 21.34 -11.53
N VAL A 650 -1.80 20.50 -10.50
CA VAL A 650 -0.80 20.50 -9.41
C VAL A 650 0.56 20.05 -9.94
N GLN A 651 0.62 19.08 -10.85
CA GLN A 651 1.87 18.67 -11.48
C GLN A 651 2.52 19.79 -12.31
N MET A 652 1.72 20.66 -12.95
CA MET A 652 2.24 21.88 -13.60
C MET A 652 2.73 22.91 -12.59
N ALA A 653 2.02 23.09 -11.47
CA ALA A 653 2.46 23.95 -10.37
C ALA A 653 3.78 23.47 -9.76
N ILE A 654 3.94 22.15 -9.53
CA ILE A 654 5.19 21.53 -9.06
C ILE A 654 6.34 21.84 -10.01
N GLN A 655 6.14 21.69 -11.32
CA GLN A 655 7.18 21.98 -12.30
C GLN A 655 7.56 23.46 -12.33
N LEU A 656 6.57 24.37 -12.26
CA LEU A 656 6.83 25.80 -12.23
C LEU A 656 7.58 26.22 -10.95
N ALA A 657 7.11 25.77 -9.79
CA ALA A 657 7.72 26.07 -8.49
C ALA A 657 9.16 25.54 -8.42
N HIS A 658 9.39 24.27 -8.81
CA HIS A 658 10.72 23.67 -8.81
C HIS A 658 11.66 24.34 -9.81
N TYR A 659 11.17 24.73 -10.98
CA TYR A 659 11.98 25.44 -11.97
C TYR A 659 12.43 26.82 -11.46
N ILE A 660 11.56 27.54 -10.74
CA ILE A 660 11.92 28.81 -10.10
C ILE A 660 12.94 28.59 -8.98
N ASP A 661 12.67 27.63 -8.09
CA ASP A 661 13.53 27.29 -6.94
C ASP A 661 14.95 26.89 -7.39
N GLN A 662 15.06 26.13 -8.49
CA GLN A 662 16.31 25.60 -9.01
C GLN A 662 17.00 26.50 -10.05
N GLY A 663 16.66 27.79 -10.07
CA GLY A 663 17.37 28.77 -10.91
C GLY A 663 17.17 28.55 -12.40
N SER A 664 15.94 28.26 -12.83
CA SER A 664 15.57 28.00 -14.23
C SER A 664 16.15 26.72 -14.83
N HIS A 665 16.17 25.65 -14.04
CA HIS A 665 16.61 24.32 -14.47
C HIS A 665 15.52 23.26 -14.25
N PHE A 666 15.25 22.46 -15.27
CA PHE A 666 14.36 21.30 -15.16
C PHE A 666 15.11 20.11 -14.60
N SER A 667 14.46 19.42 -13.67
CA SER A 667 14.90 18.13 -13.15
C SER A 667 13.83 17.08 -13.38
N LEU A 668 14.22 15.80 -13.32
CA LEU A 668 13.24 14.72 -13.41
C LEU A 668 12.25 14.73 -12.24
N VAL A 669 10.97 14.68 -12.59
CA VAL A 669 9.84 14.56 -11.67
C VAL A 669 9.19 13.20 -11.89
N TYR A 670 9.21 12.37 -10.84
CA TYR A 670 8.51 11.09 -10.76
C TYR A 670 7.10 11.33 -10.21
N GLU A 671 6.09 10.72 -10.83
CA GLU A 671 4.75 10.62 -10.25
C GLU A 671 4.31 9.16 -10.18
N SER A 672 3.79 8.75 -9.02
CA SER A 672 3.28 7.38 -8.81
C SER A 672 1.87 7.19 -9.36
N VAL A 673 1.68 6.20 -10.24
CA VAL A 673 0.38 5.85 -10.83
C VAL A 673 -0.06 4.44 -10.40
N PRO A 674 -1.23 4.26 -9.77
CA PRO A 674 -1.70 2.96 -9.29
C PRO A 674 -2.05 1.98 -10.43
N GLN A 675 -1.70 0.70 -10.25
CA GLN A 675 -1.91 -0.37 -11.24
C GLN A 675 -2.95 -1.41 -10.80
N HIS A 676 -3.84 -1.09 -9.85
CA HIS A 676 -4.71 -2.08 -9.20
C HIS A 676 -5.81 -2.67 -10.10
N MET A 677 -5.98 -2.20 -11.34
CA MET A 677 -6.81 -2.89 -12.34
C MET A 677 -6.16 -4.18 -12.88
N PHE A 678 -4.89 -4.39 -12.57
CA PHE A 678 -4.16 -5.61 -12.91
C PHE A 678 -4.00 -6.50 -11.69
N LEU A 679 -3.98 -7.80 -11.92
CA LEU A 679 -3.75 -8.81 -10.89
C LEU A 679 -2.43 -8.52 -10.17
N LYS A 680 -2.48 -8.34 -8.84
CA LYS A 680 -1.34 -7.96 -8.00
C LYS A 680 -0.62 -6.68 -8.45
N GLY A 681 -1.30 -5.78 -9.17
CA GLY A 681 -0.70 -4.52 -9.61
C GLY A 681 -0.30 -3.63 -8.43
N ARG A 682 0.92 -3.09 -8.50
CA ARG A 682 1.46 -2.08 -7.58
C ARG A 682 1.33 -0.70 -8.22
N THR A 683 2.42 -0.15 -8.73
CA THR A 683 2.49 1.17 -9.35
C THR A 683 3.23 1.14 -10.68
N GLU A 684 2.93 2.10 -11.54
CA GLU A 684 3.72 2.57 -12.68
C GLU A 684 4.16 4.01 -12.37
N SER A 685 4.96 4.63 -13.23
CA SER A 685 5.30 6.04 -13.12
C SER A 685 5.01 6.87 -14.36
N VAL A 686 4.74 8.15 -14.11
CA VAL A 686 4.73 9.20 -15.13
C VAL A 686 5.95 10.09 -14.90
N ARG A 687 6.60 10.45 -16.02
CA ARG A 687 7.67 11.43 -16.09
C ARG A 687 7.05 12.78 -16.40
N SER A 688 6.83 13.61 -15.39
CA SER A 688 5.96 14.79 -15.53
C SER A 688 6.55 15.87 -16.43
N VAL A 689 7.89 15.98 -16.49
CA VAL A 689 8.59 16.96 -17.32
C VAL A 689 8.64 16.49 -18.78
N THR A 690 8.02 17.26 -19.66
CA THR A 690 7.88 16.98 -21.09
C THR A 690 8.15 18.25 -21.89
N ASP A 691 8.31 18.14 -23.21
CA ASP A 691 8.45 19.31 -24.09
C ASP A 691 7.28 20.29 -23.89
N VAL A 692 6.04 19.77 -23.78
CA VAL A 692 4.83 20.59 -23.62
C VAL A 692 4.78 21.27 -22.25
N SER A 693 5.07 20.56 -21.17
CA SER A 693 5.06 21.16 -19.83
C SER A 693 6.21 22.16 -19.64
N SER A 694 7.38 21.88 -20.21
CA SER A 694 8.52 22.78 -20.16
C SER A 694 8.28 24.08 -20.94
N ALA A 695 7.57 24.02 -22.07
CA ALA A 695 7.17 25.20 -22.83
C ALA A 695 6.23 26.10 -22.02
N PHE A 696 5.23 25.51 -21.35
CA PHE A 696 4.37 26.21 -20.42
C PHE A 696 5.17 26.89 -19.29
N VAL A 697 6.04 26.16 -18.59
CA VAL A 697 6.81 26.70 -17.46
C VAL A 697 7.70 27.86 -17.91
N LYS A 698 8.40 27.72 -19.05
CA LYS A 698 9.23 28.78 -19.62
C LYS A 698 8.41 30.02 -19.97
N ALA A 699 7.20 29.86 -20.52
CA ALA A 699 6.30 30.96 -20.84
C ALA A 699 5.82 31.72 -19.58
N MET A 700 5.61 31.00 -18.46
CA MET A 700 5.19 31.62 -17.20
C MET A 700 6.27 32.48 -16.54
N VAL A 701 7.55 32.11 -16.69
CA VAL A 701 8.67 32.86 -16.09
C VAL A 701 9.28 33.92 -17.02
N ALA A 702 8.92 33.94 -18.30
CA ALA A 702 9.47 34.89 -19.25
C ALA A 702 9.11 36.33 -18.87
N THR A 703 10.13 37.18 -18.70
CA THR A 703 10.00 38.59 -18.28
C THR A 703 10.08 39.58 -19.44
N GLY A 704 9.73 39.18 -20.66
CA GLY A 704 9.73 40.08 -21.82
C GLY A 704 8.77 41.26 -21.60
N GLY A 705 9.22 42.49 -21.89
CA GLY A 705 8.38 43.69 -21.87
C GLY A 705 8.22 44.25 -23.28
N GLY A 706 7.05 44.83 -23.58
CA GLY A 706 6.70 45.36 -24.91
C GLY A 706 5.84 44.40 -25.74
N ASP A 707 5.87 44.54 -27.06
CA ASP A 707 5.06 43.77 -28.02
C ASP A 707 5.45 42.26 -28.12
N ASP A 708 6.59 41.86 -27.55
CA ASP A 708 7.10 40.47 -27.53
C ASP A 708 6.64 39.67 -26.30
N ALA A 709 5.85 40.25 -25.39
CA ALA A 709 5.37 39.58 -24.19
C ALA A 709 4.17 38.68 -24.52
N MET A 710 4.28 37.38 -24.20
CA MET A 710 3.16 36.44 -24.40
C MET A 710 1.92 36.86 -23.61
N SER A 711 0.75 36.82 -24.26
CA SER A 711 -0.51 37.19 -23.65
C SER A 711 -0.96 36.19 -22.58
N ALA A 712 -1.89 36.61 -21.71
CA ALA A 712 -2.49 35.71 -20.73
C ALA A 712 -3.23 34.54 -21.39
N GLU A 713 -3.88 34.78 -22.52
CA GLU A 713 -4.55 33.75 -23.32
C GLU A 713 -3.56 32.71 -23.86
N GLU A 714 -2.42 33.14 -24.41
CA GLU A 714 -1.40 32.22 -24.92
C GLU A 714 -0.80 31.37 -23.80
N LYS A 715 -0.51 31.97 -22.64
CA LYS A 715 -0.04 31.24 -21.44
C LYS A 715 -1.10 30.25 -20.95
N ARG A 716 -2.37 30.63 -20.97
CA ARG A 716 -3.50 29.75 -20.62
C ARG A 716 -3.63 28.57 -21.59
N GLU A 717 -3.47 28.79 -22.89
CA GLU A 717 -3.47 27.72 -23.89
C GLU A 717 -2.33 26.71 -23.66
N LEU A 718 -1.13 27.19 -23.35
CA LEU A 718 0.00 26.33 -22.99
C LEU A 718 -0.27 25.53 -21.70
N LEU A 719 -0.84 26.15 -20.67
CA LEU A 719 -1.23 25.48 -19.43
C LEU A 719 -2.25 24.36 -19.69
N VAL A 720 -3.33 24.67 -20.43
CA VAL A 720 -4.37 23.69 -20.76
C VAL A 720 -3.79 22.54 -21.60
N GLY A 721 -2.93 22.85 -22.57
CA GLY A 721 -2.23 21.86 -23.39
C GLY A 721 -1.31 20.95 -22.56
N ALA A 722 -0.55 21.52 -21.63
CA ALA A 722 0.33 20.78 -20.73
C ALA A 722 -0.46 19.88 -19.76
N CYS A 723 -1.54 20.38 -19.18
CA CYS A 723 -2.46 19.61 -18.35
C CYS A 723 -3.08 18.44 -19.12
N ALA A 724 -3.54 18.66 -20.35
CA ALA A 724 -4.11 17.62 -21.20
C ALA A 724 -3.08 16.55 -21.60
N SER A 725 -1.83 16.96 -21.90
CA SER A 725 -0.73 16.05 -22.20
C SER A 725 -0.39 15.17 -20.99
N HIS A 726 -0.26 15.78 -19.81
CA HIS A 726 0.03 15.07 -18.57
C HIS A 726 -1.10 14.10 -18.18
N GLN A 727 -2.37 14.55 -18.24
CA GLN A 727 -3.52 13.68 -17.99
C GLN A 727 -3.53 12.46 -18.93
N ARG A 728 -3.18 12.64 -20.21
CA ARG A 728 -3.07 11.52 -21.15
C ARG A 728 -1.97 10.54 -20.74
N ALA A 729 -0.80 11.03 -20.33
CA ALA A 729 0.29 10.17 -19.85
C ALA A 729 -0.12 9.35 -18.62
N VAL A 730 -0.82 9.97 -17.65
CA VAL A 730 -1.39 9.27 -16.49
C VAL A 730 -2.39 8.20 -16.94
N GLN A 731 -3.33 8.53 -17.84
CA GLN A 731 -4.31 7.57 -18.36
C GLN A 731 -3.66 6.38 -19.08
N GLU A 732 -2.62 6.63 -19.87
CA GLU A 732 -1.83 5.59 -20.53
C GLU A 732 -1.09 4.72 -19.52
N ALA A 733 -0.45 5.32 -18.52
CA ALA A 733 0.20 4.60 -17.43
C ALA A 733 -0.81 3.72 -16.67
N VAL A 734 -1.97 4.26 -16.26
CA VAL A 734 -3.08 3.52 -15.62
C VAL A 734 -3.56 2.35 -16.49
N ALA A 735 -3.53 2.49 -17.82
CA ALA A 735 -3.86 1.45 -18.77
C ALA A 735 -2.75 0.40 -19.00
N GLY A 736 -1.60 0.54 -18.32
CA GLY A 736 -0.43 -0.33 -18.44
C GLY A 736 0.50 0.02 -19.61
N GLY A 737 0.39 1.25 -20.13
CA GLY A 737 1.22 1.78 -21.22
C GLY A 737 2.46 2.54 -20.76
N GLY A 738 2.78 2.53 -19.46
CA GLY A 738 4.00 3.16 -18.94
C GLY A 738 5.28 2.44 -19.36
N VAL A 739 6.40 3.14 -19.21
CA VAL A 739 7.71 2.67 -19.70
C VAL A 739 8.65 2.22 -18.58
N ASP A 740 8.56 2.82 -17.39
CA ASP A 740 9.55 2.63 -16.33
C ASP A 740 9.53 1.22 -15.75
N ARG A 741 8.36 0.62 -15.49
CA ARG A 741 8.30 -0.77 -15.01
C ARG A 741 8.79 -1.77 -16.06
N HIS A 742 8.59 -1.48 -17.35
CA HIS A 742 9.12 -2.34 -18.41
C HIS A 742 10.65 -2.21 -18.54
N LEU A 743 11.20 -0.99 -18.49
CA LEU A 743 12.65 -0.77 -18.44
C LEU A 743 13.29 -1.45 -17.23
N PHE A 744 12.67 -1.33 -16.06
CA PHE A 744 13.09 -2.03 -14.85
C PHE A 744 13.10 -3.55 -15.05
N ALA A 745 12.02 -4.12 -15.61
CA ALA A 745 11.98 -5.55 -15.88
C ALA A 745 13.05 -6.00 -16.88
N LEU A 746 13.32 -5.20 -17.92
CA LEU A 746 14.38 -5.48 -18.91
C LEU A 746 15.77 -5.44 -18.26
N PHE A 747 16.02 -4.50 -17.36
CA PHE A 747 17.27 -4.43 -16.59
C PHE A 747 17.43 -5.59 -15.62
N MET A 748 16.36 -5.99 -14.93
CA MET A 748 16.39 -7.20 -14.10
C MET A 748 16.65 -8.45 -14.94
N ALA A 749 16.07 -8.53 -16.14
CA ALA A 749 16.36 -9.61 -17.08
C ALA A 749 17.83 -9.59 -17.52
N SER A 750 18.37 -8.42 -17.88
CA SER A 750 19.76 -8.26 -18.32
C SER A 750 20.75 -8.68 -17.24
N ALA A 751 20.50 -8.27 -15.99
CA ALA A 751 21.27 -8.69 -14.83
C ALA A 751 21.16 -10.21 -14.56
N SER A 752 19.98 -10.81 -14.74
CA SER A 752 19.78 -12.26 -14.54
C SER A 752 20.42 -13.14 -15.62
N GLN A 753 20.56 -12.61 -16.83
CA GLN A 753 21.18 -13.29 -17.98
C GLN A 753 22.65 -12.90 -18.15
N GLU A 754 23.22 -12.11 -17.22
CA GLU A 754 24.57 -11.57 -17.29
C GLU A 754 24.86 -10.89 -18.65
N THR A 755 23.84 -10.26 -19.22
CA THR A 755 23.91 -9.56 -20.50
C THR A 755 24.02 -8.06 -20.22
N PRO A 756 25.22 -7.46 -20.32
CA PRO A 756 25.38 -6.02 -20.07
C PRO A 756 24.61 -5.21 -21.11
N SER A 757 24.08 -4.06 -20.69
CA SER A 757 23.41 -3.11 -21.58
C SER A 757 23.69 -1.69 -21.15
N ASP A 758 24.37 -0.93 -22.01
CA ASP A 758 24.70 0.47 -21.76
C ASP A 758 23.45 1.34 -21.69
N PHE A 759 22.48 1.06 -22.57
CA PHE A 759 21.20 1.78 -22.60
C PHE A 759 20.42 1.58 -21.30
N LEU A 760 20.20 0.33 -20.85
CA LEU A 760 19.45 0.07 -19.61
C LEU A 760 20.18 0.63 -18.38
N THR A 761 21.51 0.57 -18.39
CA THR A 761 22.36 1.17 -17.36
C THR A 761 22.18 2.69 -17.33
N ALA A 762 22.24 3.37 -18.47
CA ALA A 762 21.98 4.81 -18.56
C ALA A 762 20.54 5.13 -18.15
N ALA A 763 19.56 4.35 -18.62
CA ALA A 763 18.15 4.61 -18.41
C ALA A 763 17.72 4.48 -16.94
N LEU A 764 18.32 3.59 -16.16
CA LEU A 764 17.94 3.37 -14.77
C LEU A 764 18.96 3.88 -13.76
N ARG A 765 20.26 3.69 -13.98
CA ARG A 765 21.29 4.10 -13.00
C ARG A 765 21.63 5.58 -13.05
N LYS A 766 21.53 6.23 -14.22
CA LYS A 766 21.74 7.69 -14.33
C LYS A 766 20.46 8.49 -14.11
N THR A 767 19.32 7.83 -13.95
CA THR A 767 18.05 8.52 -13.64
C THR A 767 18.08 9.00 -12.19
N ASN A 768 18.20 10.32 -12.00
CA ASN A 768 18.13 10.97 -10.70
C ASN A 768 16.80 11.72 -10.55
N TRP A 769 15.85 11.13 -9.80
CA TRP A 769 14.57 11.74 -9.50
C TRP A 769 14.72 12.82 -8.42
N LYS A 770 14.85 14.08 -8.85
CA LYS A 770 14.93 15.22 -7.92
C LYS A 770 13.61 15.52 -7.24
N VAL A 771 12.50 15.16 -7.86
CA VAL A 771 11.17 15.26 -7.24
C VAL A 771 10.49 13.91 -7.36
N SER A 772 10.04 13.37 -6.23
CA SER A 772 9.13 12.22 -6.18
C SER A 772 7.77 12.71 -5.69
N SER A 773 6.74 12.51 -6.51
CA SER A 773 5.40 13.01 -6.25
C SER A 773 4.34 11.91 -6.23
N ALA A 774 3.30 12.11 -5.43
CA ALA A 774 2.12 11.25 -5.44
C ALA A 774 0.86 11.97 -4.95
N GLN A 775 -0.25 11.73 -5.65
CA GLN A 775 -1.55 12.28 -5.29
C GLN A 775 -2.26 11.42 -4.23
N ALA A 776 -2.76 12.08 -3.19
CA ALA A 776 -3.76 11.53 -2.28
C ALA A 776 -5.17 11.83 -2.79
N HIS A 777 -5.99 10.78 -2.89
CA HIS A 777 -7.40 10.89 -3.25
C HIS A 777 -8.23 10.81 -1.98
N GLN A 778 -9.08 11.81 -1.77
CA GLN A 778 -10.13 11.73 -0.75
C GLN A 778 -11.31 10.90 -1.27
N ARG A 779 -11.99 10.23 -0.34
CA ARG A 779 -13.21 9.46 -0.62
C ARG A 779 -13.04 8.42 -1.74
N ASN A 780 -12.09 7.51 -1.58
CA ASN A 780 -11.91 6.35 -2.48
C ASN A 780 -13.08 5.37 -2.37
N LEU A 781 -13.83 5.41 -1.26
CA LEU A 781 -15.06 4.64 -1.07
C LEU A 781 -16.27 5.39 -1.66
N LEU A 782 -17.31 4.63 -1.96
CA LEU A 782 -18.57 5.19 -2.45
C LEU A 782 -19.23 6.04 -1.35
N ASP A 783 -19.89 7.13 -1.73
CA ASP A 783 -20.57 8.06 -0.80
C ASP A 783 -21.51 7.38 0.21
N ARG A 784 -22.10 6.22 -0.14
CA ARG A 784 -22.93 5.41 0.79
C ARG A 784 -22.21 4.95 2.07
N PHE A 785 -20.88 4.97 2.08
CA PHE A 785 -20.06 4.63 3.24
C PHE A 785 -19.76 5.85 4.12
N HIS A 786 -20.11 7.06 3.65
CA HIS A 786 -19.96 8.31 4.38
C HIS A 786 -21.33 8.82 4.86
N PRO A 787 -21.37 9.66 5.92
CA PRO A 787 -22.59 10.32 6.36
C PRO A 787 -23.20 11.20 5.26
N ALA A 788 -24.54 11.22 5.16
CA ALA A 788 -25.26 11.97 4.12
C ALA A 788 -25.12 13.49 4.25
N ASP A 789 -24.92 14.01 5.48
CA ASP A 789 -25.08 15.44 5.82
C ASP A 789 -23.79 16.14 6.32
N GLY A 790 -22.61 15.55 6.12
CA GLY A 790 -21.33 16.16 6.53
C GLY A 790 -20.84 17.23 5.56
N GLY A 791 -20.93 18.52 5.92
CA GLY A 791 -20.27 19.60 5.18
C GLY A 791 -18.77 19.33 5.02
N CYS A 792 -18.18 19.75 3.89
CA CYS A 792 -16.81 19.44 3.43
C CYS A 792 -15.67 19.64 4.46
N TRP A 793 -15.89 20.36 5.56
CA TRP A 793 -14.89 20.76 6.54
C TRP A 793 -14.35 19.63 7.44
N TYR A 794 -15.11 18.56 7.68
CA TYR A 794 -14.64 17.42 8.49
C TYR A 794 -13.57 16.57 7.79
N HIS A 795 -13.41 16.75 6.48
CA HIS A 795 -12.55 15.91 5.64
C HIS A 795 -11.25 16.60 5.27
N GLU A 796 -10.92 17.75 5.84
CA GLU A 796 -9.60 18.34 5.60
C GLU A 796 -8.51 17.38 6.09
N THR A 797 -7.61 17.00 5.19
CA THR A 797 -6.45 16.19 5.54
C THR A 797 -5.32 16.43 4.54
N PRO A 798 -4.04 16.48 4.99
CA PRO A 798 -2.91 16.40 4.09
C PRO A 798 -2.76 15.01 3.42
N GLY A 799 -3.54 14.02 3.84
CA GLY A 799 -3.52 12.67 3.31
C GLY A 799 -2.31 11.89 3.83
N PHE A 800 -1.35 11.63 2.96
CA PHE A 800 -0.12 10.90 3.28
C PHE A 800 1.11 11.73 2.95
N GLY A 801 2.29 11.34 3.44
CA GLY A 801 3.57 11.92 3.02
C GLY A 801 4.73 10.96 3.25
N PHE A 802 5.85 11.23 2.58
CA PHE A 802 7.02 10.35 2.51
C PHE A 802 8.30 11.18 2.35
N GLY A 803 9.46 10.60 2.67
CA GLY A 803 10.76 11.27 2.51
C GLY A 803 11.22 11.36 1.05
N PRO A 804 12.19 12.25 0.74
CA PRO A 804 12.75 12.38 -0.61
C PRO A 804 13.50 11.12 -1.06
N VAL A 805 13.47 10.83 -2.36
CA VAL A 805 14.13 9.65 -2.95
C VAL A 805 15.59 9.89 -3.39
N SER A 806 16.03 11.15 -3.36
CA SER A 806 17.41 11.62 -3.59
C SER A 806 17.86 12.47 -2.40
N PRO A 807 19.15 12.43 -1.98
CA PRO A 807 19.70 13.30 -0.94
C PRO A 807 19.56 14.80 -1.21
N ASP A 808 19.46 15.18 -2.49
CA ASP A 808 19.36 16.57 -2.96
C ASP A 808 18.06 16.81 -3.75
N GLY A 809 16.97 16.19 -3.29
CA GLY A 809 15.66 16.29 -3.91
C GLY A 809 14.52 16.42 -2.90
N TYR A 810 13.30 16.32 -3.43
CA TYR A 810 12.06 16.54 -2.70
C TYR A 810 11.14 15.32 -2.77
N GLY A 811 10.45 15.03 -1.67
CA GLY A 811 9.22 14.23 -1.66
C GLY A 811 8.02 15.17 -1.60
N ILE A 812 7.05 14.99 -2.50
CA ILE A 812 5.85 15.86 -2.58
C ILE A 812 4.60 15.00 -2.62
N SER A 813 3.66 15.24 -1.72
CA SER A 813 2.32 14.68 -1.81
C SER A 813 1.29 15.78 -1.74
N TYR A 814 0.12 15.56 -2.35
CA TYR A 814 -0.92 16.57 -2.38
C TYR A 814 -2.32 15.96 -2.36
N CYS A 815 -3.25 16.68 -1.75
CA CYS A 815 -4.62 16.23 -1.51
C CYS A 815 -5.60 17.39 -1.71
N PHE A 816 -6.47 17.29 -2.71
CA PHE A 816 -7.61 18.21 -2.83
C PHE A 816 -8.66 17.86 -1.78
N CYS A 817 -9.06 18.85 -0.98
CA CYS A 817 -10.12 18.74 0.01
C CYS A 817 -11.38 19.47 -0.50
N ALA A 818 -12.21 18.76 -1.27
CA ALA A 818 -13.40 19.32 -1.93
C ALA A 818 -13.12 20.63 -2.70
N ASN A 819 -14.04 21.61 -2.63
CA ASN A 819 -13.86 22.93 -3.24
C ASN A 819 -13.10 23.86 -2.27
N GLY A 820 -12.16 24.65 -2.78
CA GLY A 820 -11.49 25.72 -2.04
C GLY A 820 -10.25 25.36 -1.20
N VAL A 821 -9.85 24.08 -1.05
CA VAL A 821 -8.66 23.71 -0.26
C VAL A 821 -7.80 22.65 -0.96
N LEU A 822 -6.48 22.89 -0.99
CA LEU A 822 -5.45 21.96 -1.43
C LEU A 822 -4.36 21.86 -0.35
N TYR A 823 -4.07 20.65 0.11
CA TYR A 823 -2.90 20.38 0.95
C TYR A 823 -1.73 19.91 0.09
N ILE A 824 -0.52 20.36 0.43
CA ILE A 824 0.73 19.92 -0.20
C ILE A 824 1.74 19.65 0.91
N THR A 825 2.18 18.41 1.05
CA THR A 825 3.29 18.06 1.94
C THR A 825 4.57 18.02 1.11
N ILE A 826 5.60 18.73 1.58
CA ILE A 826 6.92 18.79 0.96
C ILE A 826 7.94 18.30 1.97
N THR A 827 8.82 17.38 1.56
CA THR A 827 9.92 16.85 2.37
C THR A 827 11.25 17.02 1.66
N CYS A 828 12.31 17.36 2.39
CA CYS A 828 13.70 17.33 1.91
C CYS A 828 14.67 17.07 3.09
N TYR A 829 15.98 17.09 2.82
CA TYR A 829 16.99 17.01 3.86
C TYR A 829 17.55 18.40 4.19
N LYS A 830 17.67 18.72 5.48
CA LYS A 830 18.20 20.01 5.99
C LYS A 830 19.67 20.26 5.66
N ASN A 831 20.44 19.20 5.41
CA ASN A 831 21.87 19.29 5.10
C ASN A 831 22.17 19.51 3.61
N CYS A 832 21.15 19.67 2.76
CA CYS A 832 21.33 20.02 1.36
C CYS A 832 21.02 21.51 1.15
N ASP A 833 22.06 22.31 0.94
CA ASP A 833 21.97 23.77 0.78
C ASP A 833 21.04 24.20 -0.37
N ASN A 834 20.83 23.32 -1.35
CA ASN A 834 20.01 23.58 -2.54
C ASN A 834 18.54 23.13 -2.39
N THR A 835 18.13 22.67 -1.21
CA THR A 835 16.73 22.28 -0.95
C THR A 835 16.17 22.88 0.33
N SER A 836 14.92 23.33 0.29
CA SER A 836 14.20 23.83 1.47
C SER A 836 12.70 23.59 1.29
N SER A 837 12.09 22.82 2.20
CA SER A 837 10.66 22.48 2.08
C SER A 837 9.77 23.72 2.19
N ARG A 838 10.20 24.72 2.97
CA ARG A 838 9.50 26.01 3.13
C ARG A 838 9.67 26.91 1.92
N THR A 839 10.88 27.00 1.37
CA THR A 839 11.15 27.82 0.18
C THR A 839 10.37 27.29 -1.01
N LEU A 840 10.43 25.98 -1.24
CA LEU A 840 9.63 25.34 -2.28
C LEU A 840 8.14 25.48 -1.99
N GLY A 841 7.70 25.41 -0.73
CA GLY A 841 6.32 25.69 -0.32
C GLY A 841 5.83 27.09 -0.71
N HIS A 842 6.64 28.11 -0.51
CA HIS A 842 6.34 29.47 -0.97
C HIS A 842 6.27 29.55 -2.51
N HIS A 843 7.19 28.90 -3.21
CA HIS A 843 7.15 28.82 -4.67
C HIS A 843 5.92 28.06 -5.18
N MET A 844 5.48 27.02 -4.47
CA MET A 844 4.25 26.28 -4.78
C MET A 844 3.01 27.16 -4.64
N THR A 845 2.87 27.90 -3.54
CA THR A 845 1.75 28.86 -3.37
C THR A 845 1.76 29.90 -4.49
N ARG A 846 2.92 30.50 -4.77
CA ARG A 846 3.05 31.47 -5.87
C ARG A 846 2.71 30.86 -7.24
N ALA A 847 3.19 29.65 -7.52
CA ALA A 847 2.87 28.96 -8.76
C ALA A 847 1.36 28.70 -8.88
N LEU A 848 0.70 28.28 -7.81
CA LEU A 848 -0.75 28.09 -7.81
C LEU A 848 -1.52 29.40 -8.03
N ASP A 849 -1.09 30.50 -7.39
CA ASP A 849 -1.71 31.81 -7.60
C ASP A 849 -1.57 32.27 -9.06
N MET A 850 -0.36 32.17 -9.63
CA MET A 850 -0.13 32.49 -11.05
C MET A 850 -0.99 31.66 -12.00
N LEU A 851 -1.21 30.38 -11.68
CA LEU A 851 -2.10 29.49 -12.45
C LEU A 851 -3.58 29.90 -12.28
N GLY A 852 -3.96 30.31 -11.07
CA GLY A 852 -5.31 30.80 -10.76
C GLY A 852 -5.64 32.11 -11.50
N GLU A 853 -4.68 33.03 -11.62
CA GLU A 853 -4.84 34.28 -12.37
C GLU A 853 -5.20 34.04 -13.85
N LEU A 854 -4.63 33.00 -14.48
CA LEU A 854 -4.98 32.60 -15.85
C LEU A 854 -6.41 32.06 -16.01
N SER A 855 -7.10 31.77 -14.90
CA SER A 855 -8.50 31.32 -14.91
C SER A 855 -9.51 32.46 -14.83
N ALA A 856 -9.09 33.67 -14.47
CA ALA A 856 -9.97 34.83 -14.42
C ALA A 856 -10.43 35.23 -15.83
N PRO A 857 -11.69 35.66 -16.01
CA PRO A 857 -12.10 36.28 -17.27
C PRO A 857 -11.25 37.55 -17.50
N PRO A 858 -10.93 37.90 -18.76
CA PRO A 858 -10.21 39.13 -19.04
C PRO A 858 -11.00 40.30 -18.42
N CYS A 859 -10.36 41.08 -17.55
CA CYS A 859 -10.96 42.31 -17.05
C CYS A 859 -11.29 43.17 -18.28
N ASP A 860 -12.57 43.48 -18.48
CA ASP A 860 -12.99 44.52 -19.40
C ASP A 860 -12.31 45.82 -18.96
N ALA A 861 -11.30 46.24 -19.72
CA ALA A 861 -10.59 47.50 -19.51
C ALA A 861 -11.46 48.74 -19.80
N SER A 862 -12.79 48.59 -19.83
CA SER A 862 -13.80 49.62 -20.06
C SER A 862 -14.51 50.08 -18.78
N VAL A 863 -14.12 49.58 -17.60
CA VAL A 863 -14.70 49.97 -16.29
C VAL A 863 -13.66 50.55 -15.32
N LEU A 864 -12.47 50.91 -15.79
CA LEU A 864 -11.54 51.85 -15.13
C LEU A 864 -11.56 53.16 -15.90
#